data_AF-A0A0H3K3Z4-F1
#
_entry.id   AF-A0A0H3K3Z4-F1
#
_cell.length_a   1.000
_cell.length_b   1.000
_cell.length_c   1.000
_cell.angle_alpha   90.00
_cell.angle_beta   90.00
_cell.angle_gamma   90.00
#
_symmetry.space_group_name_H-M   'P 1'
#
loop_
_entity.id
_entity.type
_entity.pdbx_description
1 polymer ?
#
loop_
_entity_poly.entity_id
_entity_poly.type
_entity_poly.pdbx_seq_one_letter_code
_entity_poly.pdbx_strand_id
1 'polypeptide(L)'
;MQEAKVAAILGAGAWGTTLAQLLRSNGLEVRQWSRRSETSLAATLAEADLWIMAVSMAGLASVADQVAALQLGDRAIWVSATKGLADLGWRTPSQVLSDRFPLQPITVLSGPNLSKEISQGLPAATVIASRDRHAAAVVQQAFASDRFRVYTNRDPLGTELGGALKNVIAIAVGVCDGLCLGANARSALVTRALAEILRVGAYFGARTETFFGLSGLGDLLATCTSPLSRNYQVGFRLAQGESLAAALTAIAATAEGVSTARVLAQLASREGLELPIAACVAELLDNRISPTTAIERLMARDLKAELVRENQNVASNTLPLAIAEPLAMKKTYVLDTNVLLHDPMALFRFEDNDLVIPITVIEEIDRFKKDLNERGRNARQISRLLDGFRSKGHLIEGITLDHGGKLRVVMLEKTFLEQLPSGLIANANDNAILAVALALQQQNGQPTILVTKDTNLRIKADATGLCAEDYESDKIDFSELYSGTAEVYLAPDQLQVFRREGGLDLSGEFFPNQALTLVDETNLSHTLLGRYRASDRRVVPLIQPPKMGISRIHARNREQQFALDLLLDDNIQLVTLVGKAGTGKTLLAVAAGLHKVADERHFSRLLVSRPIFPMGRDLGFLPGDLQEKLAPWMQPIIDNLDFILGGANNNGDRPSNKQQNYQDLMGMNLLQIEPLTYIRGRSIPRQFMIVDEAQNLTPHEIKTILTRAGEGTKIVLTGDAYQIDNPYVDASSNGLTYVVEKFKNEAIAGHITLERGERSPLAELSANLL
;
A
#
# COMPACT_ATOMS: atom_id res chain seq x y z
N MET A 1 9.29 -43.72 -11.58
CA MET A 1 8.73 -42.85 -12.64
C MET A 1 9.63 -43.00 -13.84
N GLN A 2 9.08 -43.24 -15.03
CA GLN A 2 9.89 -43.35 -16.25
C GLN A 2 10.28 -41.91 -16.66
N GLU A 3 11.57 -41.61 -16.71
CA GLU A 3 12.07 -40.30 -17.15
C GLU A 3 11.85 -40.14 -18.66
N ALA A 4 11.37 -38.97 -19.08
CA ALA A 4 11.27 -38.61 -20.50
C ALA A 4 12.67 -38.41 -21.09
N LYS A 5 12.93 -39.00 -22.25
CA LYS A 5 14.23 -38.96 -22.94
C LYS A 5 14.18 -38.17 -24.23
N VAL A 6 13.08 -38.22 -24.96
CA VAL A 6 12.92 -37.59 -26.27
C VAL A 6 11.76 -36.59 -26.24
N ALA A 7 12.02 -35.36 -26.67
CA ALA A 7 11.03 -34.29 -26.75
C ALA A 7 10.92 -33.75 -28.18
N ALA A 8 9.69 -33.66 -28.68
CA ALA A 8 9.37 -33.07 -29.96
C ALA A 8 8.70 -31.71 -29.77
N ILE A 9 9.29 -30.65 -30.33
CA ILE A 9 8.78 -29.27 -30.24
C ILE A 9 8.19 -28.85 -31.57
N LEU A 10 6.89 -28.55 -31.56
CA LEU A 10 6.15 -28.01 -32.68
C LEU A 10 6.14 -26.48 -32.57
N GLY A 11 7.04 -25.84 -33.31
CA GLY A 11 7.23 -24.39 -33.31
C GLY A 11 8.70 -23.99 -33.16
N ALA A 12 9.21 -23.24 -34.15
CA ALA A 12 10.58 -22.71 -34.17
C ALA A 12 10.66 -21.19 -33.92
N GLY A 13 9.61 -20.61 -33.31
CA GLY A 13 9.65 -19.23 -32.84
C GLY A 13 10.56 -19.07 -31.62
N ALA A 14 10.78 -17.83 -31.18
CA ALA A 14 11.66 -17.53 -30.04
C ALA A 14 11.34 -18.39 -28.81
N TRP A 15 10.05 -18.58 -28.49
CA TRP A 15 9.66 -19.38 -27.34
C TRP A 15 9.94 -20.88 -27.50
N GLY A 16 9.56 -21.47 -28.64
CA GLY A 16 9.86 -22.87 -28.94
C GLY A 16 11.37 -23.17 -28.94
N THR A 17 12.19 -22.25 -29.44
CA THR A 17 13.65 -22.37 -29.41
C THR A 17 14.21 -22.28 -28.00
N THR A 18 13.70 -21.39 -27.15
CA THR A 18 14.10 -21.33 -25.73
C THR A 18 13.73 -22.62 -24.99
N LEU A 19 12.53 -23.16 -25.22
CA LEU A 19 12.13 -24.46 -24.65
C LEU A 19 13.04 -25.60 -25.14
N ALA A 20 13.46 -25.57 -26.41
CA ALA A 20 14.40 -26.55 -26.95
C ALA A 20 15.76 -26.48 -26.25
N GLN A 21 16.26 -25.28 -25.98
CA GLN A 21 17.51 -25.06 -25.26
C GLN A 21 17.44 -25.61 -23.83
N LEU A 22 16.35 -25.32 -23.11
CA LEU A 22 16.13 -25.81 -21.75
C LEU A 22 16.15 -27.35 -21.70
N LEU A 23 15.36 -28.00 -22.54
CA LEU A 23 15.29 -29.46 -22.56
C LEU A 23 16.62 -30.11 -22.97
N ARG A 24 17.35 -29.54 -23.93
CA ARG A 24 18.71 -30.00 -24.29
C ARG A 24 19.68 -29.85 -23.12
N SER A 25 19.63 -28.73 -22.39
CA SER A 25 20.49 -28.52 -21.21
C SER A 25 20.21 -29.50 -20.08
N ASN A 26 18.98 -30.03 -20.01
CA ASN A 26 18.58 -31.07 -19.08
C ASN A 26 18.85 -32.49 -19.61
N GLY A 27 19.53 -32.64 -20.75
CA GLY A 27 19.98 -33.92 -21.30
C GLY A 27 18.97 -34.67 -22.16
N LEU A 28 17.85 -34.05 -22.54
CA LEU A 28 16.88 -34.67 -23.45
C LEU A 28 17.33 -34.54 -24.91
N GLU A 29 17.02 -35.56 -25.72
CA GLU A 29 17.08 -35.46 -27.17
C GLU A 29 15.90 -34.59 -27.65
N VAL A 30 16.20 -33.47 -28.31
CA VAL A 30 15.17 -32.51 -28.74
C VAL A 30 15.11 -32.39 -30.24
N ARG A 31 13.96 -32.77 -30.81
CA ARG A 31 13.61 -32.61 -32.23
C ARG A 31 12.66 -31.43 -32.36
N GLN A 32 12.89 -30.56 -33.34
CA GLN A 32 12.10 -29.34 -33.50
C GLN A 32 11.56 -29.23 -34.92
N TRP A 33 10.26 -28.98 -35.03
CA TRP A 33 9.56 -28.84 -36.31
C TRP A 33 9.02 -27.43 -36.51
N SER A 34 9.06 -27.01 -37.78
CA SER A 34 8.43 -25.81 -38.31
C SER A 34 7.92 -26.10 -39.72
N ARG A 35 7.05 -25.24 -40.25
CA ARG A 35 6.56 -25.35 -41.63
C ARG A 35 7.65 -25.33 -42.72
N ARG A 36 8.87 -24.90 -42.36
CA ARG A 36 10.02 -24.83 -43.27
C ARG A 36 11.10 -25.86 -42.93
N SER A 37 10.84 -26.74 -41.97
CA SER A 37 11.81 -27.77 -41.57
C SER A 37 11.92 -28.85 -42.65
N GLU A 38 13.13 -29.33 -42.89
CA GLU A 38 13.40 -30.45 -43.80
C GLU A 38 12.89 -31.78 -43.24
N THR A 39 12.92 -31.93 -41.91
CA THR A 39 12.36 -33.09 -41.20
C THR A 39 10.83 -33.05 -41.23
N SER A 40 10.21 -34.16 -41.60
CA SER A 40 8.75 -34.28 -41.62
C SER A 40 8.17 -34.20 -40.19
N LEU A 41 6.90 -33.77 -40.09
CA LEU A 41 6.17 -33.72 -38.83
C LEU A 41 6.12 -35.11 -38.16
N ALA A 42 5.86 -36.16 -38.96
CA ALA A 42 5.84 -37.54 -38.49
C ALA A 42 7.20 -37.99 -37.91
N ALA A 43 8.30 -37.72 -38.62
CA ALA A 43 9.64 -38.08 -38.14
C ALA A 43 10.03 -37.29 -36.87
N THR A 44 9.54 -36.06 -36.73
CA THR A 44 9.79 -35.25 -35.53
C THR A 44 9.11 -35.85 -34.30
N LEU A 45 7.88 -36.33 -34.45
CA LEU A 45 7.04 -36.83 -33.36
C LEU A 45 7.27 -38.30 -33.02
N ALA A 46 7.82 -39.08 -33.97
CA ALA A 46 8.05 -40.51 -33.80
C ALA A 46 8.89 -40.81 -32.56
N GLU A 47 8.39 -41.72 -31.71
CA GLU A 47 9.06 -42.18 -30.48
C GLU A 47 9.34 -41.09 -29.42
N ALA A 48 8.83 -39.88 -29.60
CA ALA A 48 8.98 -38.82 -28.60
C ALA A 48 8.07 -39.07 -27.39
N ASP A 49 8.61 -38.90 -26.19
CA ASP A 49 7.87 -39.02 -24.92
C ASP A 49 7.02 -37.78 -24.66
N LEU A 50 7.51 -36.60 -25.07
CA LEU A 50 6.87 -35.30 -24.88
C LEU A 50 6.61 -34.61 -26.23
N TRP A 51 5.38 -34.14 -26.43
CA TRP A 51 4.98 -33.32 -27.58
C TRP A 51 4.67 -31.89 -27.11
N ILE A 52 5.55 -30.95 -27.42
CA ILE A 52 5.44 -29.55 -26.99
C ILE A 52 4.81 -28.74 -28.12
N MET A 53 3.66 -28.14 -27.86
CA MET A 53 2.99 -27.23 -28.76
C MET A 53 3.38 -25.79 -28.44
N ALA A 54 4.22 -25.18 -29.28
CA ALA A 54 4.77 -23.83 -29.10
C ALA A 54 4.52 -22.93 -30.34
N VAL A 55 3.48 -23.23 -31.11
CA VAL A 55 2.99 -22.38 -32.20
C VAL A 55 2.08 -21.28 -31.67
N SER A 56 1.86 -20.21 -32.44
CA SER A 56 0.86 -19.21 -32.08
C SER A 56 -0.55 -19.76 -32.15
N MET A 57 -1.50 -19.15 -31.43
CA MET A 57 -2.89 -19.61 -31.38
C MET A 57 -3.53 -19.76 -32.77
N ALA A 58 -3.20 -18.87 -33.72
CA ALA A 58 -3.69 -18.94 -35.11
C ALA A 58 -3.26 -20.20 -35.87
N GLY A 59 -2.10 -20.78 -35.53
CA GLY A 59 -1.59 -22.00 -36.17
C GLY A 59 -1.96 -23.29 -35.44
N LEU A 60 -2.47 -23.19 -34.21
CA LEU A 60 -2.64 -24.32 -33.30
C LEU A 60 -3.54 -25.41 -33.88
N ALA A 61 -4.76 -25.06 -34.28
CA ALA A 61 -5.74 -26.03 -34.77
C ALA A 61 -5.23 -26.76 -36.03
N SER A 62 -4.69 -26.02 -37.00
CA SER A 62 -4.16 -26.60 -38.24
C SER A 62 -3.00 -27.58 -37.99
N VAL A 63 -2.09 -27.26 -37.05
CA VAL A 63 -1.00 -28.17 -36.69
C VAL A 63 -1.54 -29.38 -35.93
N ALA A 64 -2.46 -29.18 -34.99
CA ALA A 64 -3.09 -30.29 -34.25
C ALA A 64 -3.83 -31.26 -35.20
N ASP A 65 -4.55 -30.75 -36.21
CA ASP A 65 -5.24 -31.57 -37.21
C ASP A 65 -4.24 -32.37 -38.07
N GLN A 66 -3.10 -31.78 -38.45
CA GLN A 66 -2.03 -32.50 -39.14
C GLN A 66 -1.44 -33.62 -38.27
N VAL A 67 -1.25 -33.38 -36.97
CA VAL A 67 -0.75 -34.41 -36.05
C VAL A 67 -1.78 -35.54 -35.89
N ALA A 68 -3.07 -35.22 -35.74
CA ALA A 68 -4.14 -36.20 -35.62
C ALA A 68 -4.23 -37.11 -36.86
N ALA A 69 -4.02 -36.55 -38.06
CA ALA A 69 -4.01 -37.31 -39.31
C ALA A 69 -2.88 -38.36 -39.41
N LEU A 70 -1.80 -38.21 -38.63
CA LEU A 70 -0.69 -39.17 -38.61
C LEU A 70 -0.98 -40.44 -37.80
N GLN A 71 -2.02 -40.42 -36.95
CA GLN A 71 -2.44 -41.56 -36.12
C GLN A 71 -1.27 -42.18 -35.31
N LEU A 72 -0.38 -41.32 -34.82
CA LEU A 72 0.69 -41.70 -33.91
C LEU A 72 0.04 -42.02 -32.55
N GLY A 73 0.30 -43.19 -31.98
CA GLY A 73 -0.43 -43.72 -30.82
C GLY A 73 -0.40 -42.83 -29.55
N ASP A 74 -1.18 -43.22 -28.55
CA ASP A 74 -1.52 -42.39 -27.36
C ASP A 74 -0.44 -42.32 -26.26
N ARG A 75 0.83 -42.56 -26.61
CA ARG A 75 1.89 -42.73 -25.60
C ARG A 75 2.52 -41.41 -25.11
N ALA A 76 2.49 -40.37 -25.93
CA ALA A 76 3.16 -39.10 -25.63
C ALA A 76 2.35 -38.19 -24.70
N ILE A 77 3.03 -37.39 -23.88
CA ILE A 77 2.42 -36.34 -23.07
C ILE A 77 2.46 -35.02 -23.83
N TRP A 78 1.33 -34.35 -23.97
CA TRP A 78 1.26 -33.00 -24.53
C TRP A 78 1.70 -31.93 -23.53
N VAL A 79 2.47 -30.97 -23.99
CA VAL A 79 2.80 -29.73 -23.28
C VAL A 79 2.33 -28.54 -24.11
N SER A 80 1.22 -27.95 -23.73
CA SER A 80 0.72 -26.70 -24.28
C SER A 80 1.58 -25.53 -23.79
N ALA A 81 2.33 -24.90 -24.69
CA ALA A 81 3.12 -23.71 -24.42
C ALA A 81 2.67 -22.50 -25.27
N THR A 82 1.58 -22.68 -26.02
CA THR A 82 0.87 -21.62 -26.74
C THR A 82 0.09 -20.75 -25.75
N LYS A 83 0.07 -19.43 -25.96
CA LYS A 83 -0.76 -18.50 -25.18
C LYS A 83 -1.77 -17.81 -26.10
N GLY A 84 -2.95 -17.49 -25.57
CA GLY A 84 -4.05 -16.86 -26.31
C GLY A 84 -5.36 -17.63 -26.23
N LEU A 85 -6.37 -17.12 -26.94
CA LEU A 85 -7.71 -17.70 -27.05
C LEU A 85 -8.12 -17.81 -28.52
N ALA A 86 -8.87 -18.84 -28.87
CA ALA A 86 -9.41 -19.02 -30.22
C ALA A 86 -10.64 -18.14 -30.45
N ASP A 87 -10.72 -17.47 -31.59
CA ASP A 87 -11.89 -16.68 -32.00
C ASP A 87 -13.17 -17.54 -32.09
N LEU A 88 -13.03 -18.79 -32.55
CA LEU A 88 -14.14 -19.73 -32.70
C LEU A 88 -14.37 -20.50 -31.40
N GLY A 89 -15.23 -19.96 -30.53
CA GLY A 89 -15.67 -20.62 -29.30
C GLY A 89 -14.85 -20.30 -28.05
N TRP A 90 -13.97 -19.28 -28.11
CA TRP A 90 -13.23 -18.74 -26.97
C TRP A 90 -12.42 -19.79 -26.21
N ARG A 91 -11.89 -20.75 -26.95
CA ARG A 91 -11.24 -21.91 -26.36
C ARG A 91 -9.77 -21.68 -26.12
N THR A 92 -9.30 -22.27 -25.03
CA THR A 92 -7.89 -22.29 -24.66
C THR A 92 -7.11 -23.32 -25.47
N PRO A 93 -5.78 -23.19 -25.58
CA PRO A 93 -4.97 -24.11 -26.37
C PRO A 93 -5.11 -25.58 -25.93
N SER A 94 -5.13 -25.86 -24.62
CA SER A 94 -5.31 -27.22 -24.10
C SER A 94 -6.67 -27.81 -24.46
N GLN A 95 -7.74 -27.01 -24.52
CA GLN A 95 -9.06 -27.46 -25.00
C GLN A 95 -9.04 -27.80 -26.49
N VAL A 96 -8.34 -26.99 -27.31
CA VAL A 96 -8.17 -27.29 -28.75
C VAL A 96 -7.43 -28.62 -28.93
N LEU A 97 -6.39 -28.88 -28.13
CA LEU A 97 -5.66 -30.15 -28.15
C LEU A 97 -6.52 -31.32 -27.64
N SER A 98 -7.23 -31.14 -26.52
CA SER A 98 -8.07 -32.18 -25.90
C SER A 98 -9.18 -32.68 -26.83
N ASP A 99 -9.70 -31.82 -27.70
CA ASP A 99 -10.70 -32.21 -28.71
C ASP A 99 -10.14 -33.16 -29.77
N ARG A 100 -8.85 -33.02 -30.14
CA ARG A 100 -8.19 -33.94 -31.10
C ARG A 100 -7.62 -35.17 -30.41
N PHE A 101 -7.18 -35.02 -29.16
CA PHE A 101 -6.42 -36.03 -28.43
C PHE A 101 -7.04 -36.31 -27.05
N PRO A 102 -8.28 -36.81 -26.97
CA PRO A 102 -9.02 -36.93 -25.70
C PRO A 102 -8.44 -37.97 -24.74
N LEU A 103 -7.65 -38.93 -25.24
CA LEU A 103 -7.04 -40.00 -24.44
C LEU A 103 -5.61 -39.67 -23.97
N GLN A 104 -4.97 -38.65 -24.55
CA GLN A 104 -3.59 -38.32 -24.24
C GLN A 104 -3.53 -37.33 -23.05
N PRO A 105 -2.58 -37.50 -22.11
CA PRO A 105 -2.39 -36.52 -21.04
C PRO A 105 -1.92 -35.17 -21.59
N ILE A 106 -2.57 -34.09 -21.16
CA ILE A 106 -2.22 -32.71 -21.55
C ILE A 106 -1.76 -31.93 -20.32
N THR A 107 -0.63 -31.26 -20.46
CA THR A 107 -0.06 -30.33 -19.50
C THR A 107 0.02 -28.93 -20.12
N VAL A 108 0.01 -27.89 -19.30
CA VAL A 108 0.09 -26.49 -19.70
C VAL A 108 1.32 -25.86 -19.07
N LEU A 109 2.14 -25.17 -19.85
CA LEU A 109 3.28 -24.40 -19.37
C LEU A 109 2.98 -22.90 -19.47
N SER A 110 2.90 -22.22 -18.31
CA SER A 110 2.76 -20.76 -18.25
C SER A 110 3.41 -20.18 -17.00
N GLY A 111 3.86 -18.92 -17.08
CA GLY A 111 4.66 -18.25 -16.05
C GLY A 111 5.47 -17.08 -16.61
N PRO A 112 6.16 -16.30 -15.73
CA PRO A 112 7.02 -15.17 -16.10
C PRO A 112 8.27 -15.63 -16.87
N ASN A 113 8.06 -15.92 -18.16
CA ASN A 113 9.03 -16.64 -18.99
C ASN A 113 9.46 -15.80 -20.20
N LEU A 114 10.15 -14.68 -19.96
CA LEU A 114 10.69 -13.87 -21.06
C LEU A 114 11.80 -14.65 -21.78
N SER A 115 11.52 -15.07 -23.03
CA SER A 115 12.41 -15.97 -23.79
C SER A 115 13.86 -15.48 -23.87
N LYS A 116 14.07 -14.17 -24.01
CA LYS A 116 15.41 -13.57 -24.10
C LYS A 116 16.22 -13.75 -22.81
N GLU A 117 15.59 -13.56 -21.65
CA GLU A 117 16.26 -13.69 -20.35
C GLU A 117 16.63 -15.15 -20.07
N ILE A 118 15.71 -16.07 -20.36
CA ILE A 118 15.94 -17.50 -20.22
C ILE A 118 17.07 -17.97 -21.13
N SER A 119 17.09 -17.54 -22.40
CA SER A 119 18.18 -17.86 -23.34
C SER A 119 19.52 -17.22 -22.96
N GLN A 120 19.53 -16.19 -22.10
CA GLN A 120 20.75 -15.63 -21.48
C GLN A 120 21.17 -16.39 -20.22
N GLY A 121 20.41 -17.41 -19.80
CA GLY A 121 20.66 -18.20 -18.60
C GLY A 121 20.34 -17.46 -17.31
N LEU A 122 19.49 -16.43 -17.34
CA LEU A 122 18.95 -15.77 -16.15
C LEU A 122 17.89 -16.66 -15.48
N PRO A 123 17.74 -16.58 -14.14
CA PRO A 123 16.80 -17.42 -13.42
C PRO A 123 15.35 -17.06 -13.75
N ALA A 124 14.51 -18.08 -13.96
CA ALA A 124 13.07 -17.94 -14.14
C ALA A 124 12.30 -19.03 -13.38
N ALA A 125 11.03 -18.73 -13.06
CA ALA A 125 10.12 -19.67 -12.43
C ALA A 125 8.84 -19.81 -13.26
N THR A 126 8.34 -21.03 -13.44
CA THR A 126 7.13 -21.30 -14.23
C THR A 126 6.22 -22.31 -13.56
N VAL A 127 5.00 -22.43 -14.07
CA VAL A 127 4.04 -23.47 -13.72
C VAL A 127 3.89 -24.48 -14.86
N ILE A 128 3.81 -25.76 -14.50
CA ILE A 128 3.25 -26.84 -15.30
C ILE A 128 1.92 -27.25 -14.67
N ALA A 129 0.82 -27.02 -15.38
CA ALA A 129 -0.52 -27.31 -14.88
C ALA A 129 -1.14 -28.51 -15.61
N SER A 130 -1.71 -29.46 -14.86
CA SER A 130 -2.47 -30.57 -15.45
C SER A 130 -3.43 -31.20 -14.45
N ARG A 131 -4.48 -31.83 -14.96
CA ARG A 131 -5.35 -32.71 -14.16
C ARG A 131 -4.68 -34.07 -13.88
N ASP A 132 -3.76 -34.49 -14.75
CA ASP A 132 -2.94 -35.68 -14.57
C ASP A 132 -1.67 -35.33 -13.78
N ARG A 133 -1.59 -35.84 -12.54
CA ARG A 133 -0.45 -35.60 -11.65
C ARG A 133 0.83 -36.26 -12.15
N HIS A 134 0.72 -37.41 -12.80
CA HIS A 134 1.87 -38.13 -13.32
C HIS A 134 2.47 -37.37 -14.49
N ALA A 135 1.63 -36.95 -15.44
CA ALA A 135 2.06 -36.13 -16.58
C ALA A 135 2.71 -34.82 -16.12
N ALA A 136 2.08 -34.10 -15.16
CA ALA A 136 2.65 -32.88 -14.61
C ALA A 136 4.03 -33.10 -13.97
N ALA A 137 4.23 -34.20 -13.24
CA ALA A 137 5.50 -34.52 -12.59
C ALA A 137 6.60 -34.88 -13.61
N VAL A 138 6.27 -35.66 -14.64
CA VAL A 138 7.21 -36.00 -15.73
C VAL A 138 7.67 -34.74 -16.45
N VAL A 139 6.74 -33.86 -16.81
CA VAL A 139 7.05 -32.60 -17.50
C VAL A 139 7.78 -31.62 -16.57
N GLN A 140 7.42 -31.57 -15.29
CA GLN A 140 8.14 -30.77 -14.29
C GLN A 140 9.61 -31.18 -14.22
N GLN A 141 9.89 -32.48 -14.12
CA GLN A 141 11.26 -32.99 -14.08
C GLN A 141 12.02 -32.72 -15.38
N ALA A 142 11.37 -32.88 -16.54
CA ALA A 142 12.00 -32.63 -17.83
C ALA A 142 12.47 -31.16 -18.00
N PHE A 143 11.71 -30.19 -17.47
CA PHE A 143 12.05 -28.77 -17.60
C PHE A 143 12.84 -28.18 -16.42
N ALA A 144 12.77 -28.76 -15.22
CA ALA A 144 13.42 -28.19 -14.04
C ALA A 144 14.95 -28.18 -14.15
N SER A 145 15.56 -27.04 -13.81
CA SER A 145 17.02 -26.89 -13.71
C SER A 145 17.40 -25.97 -12.54
N ASP A 146 18.70 -25.72 -12.37
CA ASP A 146 19.25 -24.74 -11.41
C ASP A 146 18.77 -23.30 -11.69
N ARG A 147 18.41 -23.00 -12.93
CA ARG A 147 18.00 -21.68 -13.42
C ARG A 147 16.54 -21.61 -13.88
N PHE A 148 15.88 -22.75 -14.07
CA PHE A 148 14.49 -22.79 -14.49
C PHE A 148 13.66 -23.59 -13.48
N ARG A 149 13.05 -22.89 -12.52
CA ARG A 149 12.28 -23.52 -11.44
C ARG A 149 10.87 -23.82 -11.91
N VAL A 150 10.46 -25.08 -11.84
CA VAL A 150 9.13 -25.51 -12.29
C VAL A 150 8.26 -25.93 -11.11
N TYR A 151 7.10 -25.29 -10.97
CA TYR A 151 6.05 -25.64 -10.00
C TYR A 151 4.90 -26.37 -10.70
N THR A 152 4.15 -27.19 -9.96
CA THR A 152 2.96 -27.85 -10.50
C THR A 152 1.67 -27.21 -10.02
N ASN A 153 0.66 -27.16 -10.88
CA ASN A 153 -0.70 -26.71 -10.56
C ASN A 153 -1.72 -27.72 -11.11
N ARG A 154 -2.91 -27.79 -10.52
CA ARG A 154 -4.03 -28.63 -10.99
C ARG A 154 -5.07 -27.88 -11.80
N ASP A 155 -4.87 -26.59 -12.00
CA ASP A 155 -5.77 -25.74 -12.78
C ASP A 155 -5.12 -25.33 -14.10
N PRO A 156 -5.15 -26.20 -15.13
CA PRO A 156 -4.64 -25.88 -16.46
C PRO A 156 -5.39 -24.70 -17.10
N LEU A 157 -6.70 -24.60 -16.86
CA LEU A 157 -7.53 -23.54 -17.42
C LEU A 157 -7.11 -22.17 -16.88
N GLY A 158 -7.01 -22.00 -15.56
CA GLY A 158 -6.53 -20.74 -14.96
C GLY A 158 -5.10 -20.40 -15.37
N THR A 159 -4.26 -21.42 -15.57
CA THR A 159 -2.87 -21.24 -15.98
C THR A 159 -2.75 -20.74 -17.43
N GLU A 160 -3.59 -21.23 -18.35
CA GLU A 160 -3.66 -20.72 -19.74
C GLU A 160 -4.29 -19.32 -19.80
N LEU A 161 -5.39 -19.11 -19.07
CA LEU A 161 -6.07 -17.82 -19.03
C LEU A 161 -5.15 -16.73 -18.46
N GLY A 162 -4.42 -17.00 -17.38
CA GLY A 162 -3.47 -16.03 -16.83
C GLY A 162 -2.41 -15.59 -17.86
N GLY A 163 -1.83 -16.56 -18.58
CA GLY A 163 -0.84 -16.30 -19.63
C GLY A 163 -1.40 -15.60 -20.87
N ALA A 164 -2.66 -15.87 -21.23
CA ALA A 164 -3.33 -15.26 -22.38
C ALA A 164 -3.78 -13.83 -22.09
N LEU A 165 -4.52 -13.63 -21.00
CA LEU A 165 -5.19 -12.36 -20.68
C LEU A 165 -4.20 -11.25 -20.33
N LYS A 166 -3.08 -11.59 -19.67
CA LYS A 166 -2.02 -10.62 -19.34
C LYS A 166 -1.44 -9.93 -20.57
N ASN A 167 -1.48 -10.56 -21.75
CA ASN A 167 -0.97 -9.96 -22.97
C ASN A 167 -1.80 -8.74 -23.40
N VAL A 168 -3.11 -8.73 -23.16
CA VAL A 168 -3.98 -7.57 -23.42
C VAL A 168 -3.64 -6.43 -22.45
N ILE A 169 -3.41 -6.77 -21.19
CA ILE A 169 -3.02 -5.79 -20.16
C ILE A 169 -1.67 -5.18 -20.46
N ALA A 170 -0.72 -5.97 -20.95
CA ALA A 170 0.58 -5.47 -21.37
C ALA A 170 0.47 -4.41 -22.47
N ILE A 171 -0.49 -4.54 -23.40
CA ILE A 171 -0.79 -3.47 -24.39
C ILE A 171 -1.28 -2.22 -23.67
N ALA A 172 -2.24 -2.34 -22.75
CA ALA A 172 -2.74 -1.19 -21.98
C ALA A 172 -1.63 -0.48 -21.18
N VAL A 173 -0.73 -1.24 -20.54
CA VAL A 173 0.42 -0.70 -19.82
C VAL A 173 1.41 -0.03 -20.77
N GLY A 174 1.65 -0.62 -21.95
CA GLY A 174 2.44 0.02 -22.99
C GLY A 174 1.88 1.38 -23.41
N VAL A 175 0.55 1.49 -23.56
CA VAL A 175 -0.13 2.77 -23.83
C VAL A 175 0.08 3.77 -22.68
N CYS A 176 -0.13 3.32 -21.44
CA CYS A 176 0.05 4.12 -20.23
C CYS A 176 1.48 4.70 -20.13
N ASP A 177 2.49 3.87 -20.34
CA ASP A 177 3.90 4.27 -20.27
C ASP A 177 4.30 5.12 -21.50
N GLY A 178 3.74 4.85 -22.68
CA GLY A 178 3.94 5.66 -23.89
C GLY A 178 3.36 7.07 -23.78
N LEU A 179 2.35 7.26 -22.95
CA LEU A 179 1.76 8.57 -22.62
C LEU A 179 2.39 9.23 -21.38
N CYS A 180 3.42 8.61 -20.78
CA CYS A 180 4.13 9.13 -19.61
C CYS A 180 3.24 9.42 -18.38
N LEU A 181 2.20 8.60 -18.15
CA LEU A 181 1.22 8.83 -17.06
C LEU A 181 1.77 8.52 -15.65
N GLY A 182 2.96 7.94 -15.55
CA GLY A 182 3.65 7.67 -14.29
C GLY A 182 3.27 6.35 -13.60
N ALA A 183 3.98 6.06 -12.51
CA ALA A 183 3.89 4.77 -11.82
C ALA A 183 2.52 4.53 -11.14
N ASN A 184 1.82 5.59 -10.72
CA ASN A 184 0.51 5.51 -10.08
C ASN A 184 -0.54 4.98 -11.06
N ALA A 185 -0.64 5.58 -12.25
CA ALA A 185 -1.56 5.17 -13.30
C ALA A 185 -1.31 3.72 -13.72
N ARG A 186 -0.03 3.34 -13.90
CA ARG A 186 0.35 1.96 -14.20
C ARG A 186 -0.06 0.98 -13.11
N SER A 187 0.17 1.33 -11.84
CA SER A 187 -0.16 0.45 -10.70
C SER A 187 -1.67 0.28 -10.54
N ALA A 188 -2.44 1.36 -10.69
CA ALA A 188 -3.90 1.32 -10.71
C ALA A 188 -4.41 0.47 -11.88
N LEU A 189 -3.86 0.66 -13.09
CA LEU A 189 -4.21 -0.11 -14.27
C LEU A 189 -3.97 -1.60 -14.07
N VAL A 190 -2.77 -2.01 -13.63
CA VAL A 190 -2.44 -3.42 -13.39
C VAL A 190 -3.37 -4.05 -12.36
N THR A 191 -3.68 -3.32 -11.28
CA THR A 191 -4.57 -3.80 -10.21
C THR A 191 -6.01 -4.01 -10.72
N ARG A 192 -6.57 -3.02 -11.44
CA ARG A 192 -7.92 -3.14 -12.02
C ARG A 192 -7.99 -4.18 -13.14
N ALA A 193 -6.90 -4.35 -13.88
CA ALA A 193 -6.81 -5.35 -14.93
C ALA A 193 -6.73 -6.79 -14.39
N LEU A 194 -6.09 -7.00 -13.23
CA LEU A 194 -6.15 -8.29 -12.53
C LEU A 194 -7.59 -8.66 -12.17
N ALA A 195 -8.42 -7.69 -11.78
CA ALA A 195 -9.85 -7.93 -11.55
C ALA A 195 -10.60 -8.35 -12.83
N GLU A 196 -10.22 -7.87 -14.01
CA GLU A 196 -10.76 -8.37 -15.28
C GLU A 196 -10.33 -9.81 -15.56
N ILE A 197 -9.06 -10.14 -15.31
CA ILE A 197 -8.57 -11.52 -15.40
C ILE A 197 -9.38 -12.45 -14.51
N LEU A 198 -9.63 -12.05 -13.26
CA LEU A 198 -10.41 -12.84 -12.31
C LEU A 198 -11.85 -13.04 -12.79
N ARG A 199 -12.52 -11.99 -13.31
CA ARG A 199 -13.88 -12.09 -13.86
C ARG A 199 -13.96 -13.03 -15.06
N VAL A 200 -13.04 -12.91 -16.02
CA VAL A 200 -12.96 -13.82 -17.17
C VAL A 200 -12.64 -15.25 -16.71
N GLY A 201 -11.70 -15.40 -15.78
CA GLY A 201 -11.34 -16.69 -15.19
C GLY A 201 -12.52 -17.39 -14.55
N ALA A 202 -13.25 -16.68 -13.69
CA ALA A 202 -14.46 -17.19 -13.03
C ALA A 202 -15.54 -17.59 -14.05
N TYR A 203 -15.75 -16.79 -15.09
CA TYR A 203 -16.68 -17.11 -16.17
C TYR A 203 -16.36 -18.45 -16.85
N PHE A 204 -15.09 -18.73 -17.14
CA PHE A 204 -14.68 -20.01 -17.72
C PHE A 204 -14.61 -21.18 -16.70
N GLY A 205 -14.75 -20.90 -15.40
CA GLY A 205 -14.65 -21.90 -14.33
C GLY A 205 -13.22 -22.20 -13.88
N ALA A 206 -12.28 -21.27 -14.09
CA ALA A 206 -10.93 -21.35 -13.55
C ALA A 206 -10.91 -21.05 -12.04
N ARG A 207 -9.87 -21.51 -11.34
CA ARG A 207 -9.68 -21.21 -9.91
C ARG A 207 -9.08 -19.83 -9.76
N THR A 208 -9.71 -18.97 -8.97
CA THR A 208 -9.28 -17.57 -8.82
C THR A 208 -7.88 -17.47 -8.19
N GLU A 209 -7.51 -18.41 -7.33
CA GLU A 209 -6.21 -18.48 -6.66
C GLU A 209 -5.06 -18.65 -7.66
N THR A 210 -5.31 -19.32 -8.80
CA THR A 210 -4.31 -19.51 -9.86
C THR A 210 -3.80 -18.18 -10.41
N PHE A 211 -4.66 -17.15 -10.45
CA PHE A 211 -4.29 -15.85 -10.99
C PHE A 211 -3.42 -15.02 -10.05
N PHE A 212 -3.36 -15.35 -8.75
CA PHE A 212 -2.40 -14.74 -7.82
C PHE A 212 -1.02 -15.42 -7.85
N GLY A 213 -0.90 -16.56 -8.54
CA GLY A 213 0.36 -17.30 -8.71
C GLY A 213 1.22 -16.82 -9.89
N LEU A 214 2.25 -17.62 -10.20
CA LEU A 214 3.23 -17.33 -11.27
C LEU A 214 2.58 -17.19 -12.65
N SER A 215 1.58 -18.00 -13.00
CA SER A 215 0.92 -17.96 -14.32
C SER A 215 -0.03 -16.78 -14.50
N GLY A 216 -0.44 -16.11 -13.42
CA GLY A 216 -1.28 -14.91 -13.43
C GLY A 216 -0.44 -13.68 -13.11
N LEU A 217 -0.46 -13.25 -11.84
CA LEU A 217 0.21 -12.05 -11.35
C LEU A 217 1.72 -12.04 -11.66
N GLY A 218 2.41 -13.17 -11.51
CA GLY A 218 3.84 -13.26 -11.81
C GLY A 218 4.16 -12.91 -13.27
N ASP A 219 3.52 -13.62 -14.22
CA ASP A 219 3.68 -13.38 -15.66
C ASP A 219 3.17 -11.99 -16.07
N LEU A 220 2.09 -11.51 -15.45
CA LEU A 220 1.55 -10.17 -15.65
C LEU A 220 2.59 -9.10 -15.32
N LEU A 221 3.18 -9.14 -14.12
CA LEU A 221 4.19 -8.18 -13.69
C LEU A 221 5.40 -8.21 -14.61
N ALA A 222 5.99 -9.40 -14.84
CA ALA A 222 7.16 -9.55 -15.70
C ALA A 222 6.92 -9.01 -17.12
N THR A 223 5.70 -9.17 -17.64
CA THR A 223 5.34 -8.69 -18.97
C THR A 223 5.06 -7.19 -19.03
N CYS A 224 4.47 -6.63 -17.98
CA CYS A 224 4.12 -5.21 -17.91
C CYS A 224 5.32 -4.31 -17.57
N THR A 225 6.36 -4.84 -16.90
CA THR A 225 7.54 -4.07 -16.50
C THR A 225 8.73 -4.22 -17.43
N SER A 226 8.63 -5.02 -18.50
CA SER A 226 9.74 -5.33 -19.39
C SER A 226 9.54 -4.75 -20.79
N PRO A 227 10.46 -3.90 -21.29
CA PRO A 227 10.40 -3.41 -22.67
C PRO A 227 10.64 -4.54 -23.69
N LEU A 228 11.03 -5.74 -23.25
CA LEU A 228 11.19 -6.92 -24.10
C LEU A 228 9.84 -7.55 -24.49
N SER A 229 8.75 -7.19 -23.81
CA SER A 229 7.41 -7.65 -24.13
C SER A 229 6.91 -7.05 -25.44
N ARG A 230 6.58 -7.91 -26.40
CA ARG A 230 6.03 -7.50 -27.71
C ARG A 230 4.69 -6.79 -27.57
N ASN A 231 3.84 -7.29 -26.67
CA ASN A 231 2.52 -6.69 -26.41
C ASN A 231 2.65 -5.30 -25.77
N TYR A 232 3.60 -5.13 -24.85
CA TYR A 232 3.94 -3.82 -24.30
C TYR A 232 4.39 -2.86 -25.42
N GLN A 233 5.29 -3.31 -26.31
CA GLN A 233 5.75 -2.49 -27.43
C GLN A 233 4.62 -2.07 -28.38
N VAL A 234 3.62 -2.93 -28.62
CA VAL A 234 2.43 -2.54 -29.41
C VAL A 234 1.75 -1.34 -28.76
N GLY A 235 1.42 -1.44 -27.47
CA GLY A 235 0.76 -0.35 -26.75
C GLY A 235 1.57 0.94 -26.74
N PHE A 236 2.87 0.82 -26.49
CA PHE A 236 3.78 1.97 -26.46
C PHE A 236 3.80 2.71 -27.80
N ARG A 237 3.88 1.98 -28.92
CA ARG A 237 3.88 2.57 -30.27
C ARG A 237 2.55 3.19 -30.65
N LEU A 238 1.43 2.56 -30.26
CA LEU A 238 0.10 3.15 -30.46
C LEU A 238 -0.04 4.48 -29.72
N ALA A 239 0.51 4.59 -28.50
CA ALA A 239 0.57 5.85 -27.76
C ALA A 239 1.42 6.93 -28.44
N GLN A 240 2.44 6.54 -29.21
CA GLN A 240 3.22 7.47 -30.05
C GLN A 240 2.52 7.86 -31.36
N GLY A 241 1.27 7.42 -31.58
CA GLY A 241 0.50 7.74 -32.79
C GLY A 241 0.80 6.85 -34.00
N GLU A 242 1.57 5.76 -33.85
CA GLU A 242 1.75 4.78 -34.92
C GLU A 242 0.47 3.98 -35.16
N SER A 243 0.23 3.57 -36.42
CA SER A 243 -0.84 2.61 -36.72
C SER A 243 -0.48 1.20 -36.24
N LEU A 244 -1.48 0.37 -35.97
CA LEU A 244 -1.26 -1.03 -35.60
C LEU A 244 -0.40 -1.79 -36.64
N ALA A 245 -0.61 -1.51 -37.93
CA ALA A 245 0.17 -2.12 -39.01
C ALA A 245 1.66 -1.72 -38.95
N ALA A 246 1.95 -0.44 -38.69
CA ALA A 246 3.32 0.04 -38.50
C ALA A 246 3.96 -0.57 -37.25
N ALA A 247 3.23 -0.59 -36.14
CA ALA A 247 3.71 -1.15 -34.87
C ALA A 247 4.07 -2.65 -35.00
N LEU A 248 3.20 -3.45 -35.63
CA LEU A 248 3.46 -4.87 -35.86
C LEU A 248 4.64 -5.12 -36.81
N THR A 249 4.79 -4.28 -37.84
CA THR A 249 5.92 -4.35 -38.77
C THR A 249 7.24 -4.09 -38.03
N ALA A 250 7.28 -3.08 -37.16
CA ALA A 250 8.47 -2.72 -36.40
C ALA A 250 8.88 -3.78 -35.35
N ILE A 251 7.91 -4.47 -34.75
CA ILE A 251 8.16 -5.54 -33.77
C ILE A 251 8.69 -6.82 -34.45
N ALA A 252 8.37 -7.02 -35.74
CA ALA A 252 8.77 -8.17 -36.55
C ALA A 252 8.44 -9.54 -35.92
N ALA A 253 7.40 -9.59 -35.08
CA ALA A 253 6.95 -10.80 -34.39
C ALA A 253 5.47 -10.73 -34.03
N THR A 254 4.84 -11.88 -33.79
CA THR A 254 3.44 -11.96 -33.39
C THR A 254 3.22 -11.40 -31.98
N ALA A 255 2.25 -10.49 -31.84
CA ALA A 255 1.75 -9.96 -30.58
C ALA A 255 0.36 -10.55 -30.29
N GLU A 256 0.33 -11.64 -29.49
CA GLU A 256 -0.89 -12.40 -29.21
C GLU A 256 -1.97 -11.60 -28.45
N GLY A 257 -1.58 -10.52 -27.77
CA GLY A 257 -2.53 -9.63 -27.10
C GLY A 257 -3.50 -8.97 -28.08
N VAL A 258 -3.10 -8.77 -29.34
CA VAL A 258 -3.94 -8.14 -30.37
C VAL A 258 -5.16 -9.01 -30.70
N SER A 259 -4.95 -10.29 -30.99
CA SER A 259 -6.05 -11.22 -31.24
C SER A 259 -6.86 -11.49 -29.97
N THR A 260 -6.18 -11.65 -28.83
CA THR A 260 -6.84 -11.92 -27.54
C THR A 260 -7.75 -10.77 -27.12
N ALA A 261 -7.37 -9.51 -27.35
CA ALA A 261 -8.21 -8.36 -27.04
C ALA A 261 -9.53 -8.38 -27.83
N ARG A 262 -9.47 -8.73 -29.13
CA ARG A 262 -10.66 -8.85 -29.98
C ARG A 262 -11.59 -9.97 -29.51
N VAL A 263 -11.02 -11.12 -29.11
CA VAL A 263 -11.78 -12.23 -28.50
C VAL A 263 -12.51 -11.75 -27.24
N LEU A 264 -11.81 -11.06 -26.34
CA LEU A 264 -12.39 -10.57 -25.09
C LEU A 264 -13.47 -9.52 -25.31
N ALA A 265 -13.31 -8.63 -26.28
CA ALA A 265 -14.34 -7.65 -26.61
C ALA A 265 -15.61 -8.32 -27.15
N GLN A 266 -15.48 -9.35 -27.99
CA GLN A 266 -16.62 -10.14 -28.46
C GLN A 266 -17.30 -10.91 -27.33
N LEU A 267 -16.51 -11.52 -26.44
CA LEU A 267 -17.02 -12.21 -25.25
C LEU A 267 -17.77 -11.25 -24.32
N ALA A 268 -17.18 -10.09 -24.00
CA ALA A 268 -17.80 -9.06 -23.18
C ALA A 268 -19.13 -8.59 -23.74
N SER A 269 -19.17 -8.32 -25.06
CA SER A 269 -20.39 -7.88 -25.74
C SER A 269 -21.48 -8.95 -25.77
N ARG A 270 -21.11 -10.23 -25.90
CA ARG A 270 -22.08 -11.33 -26.04
C ARG A 270 -22.63 -11.79 -24.69
N GLU A 271 -21.78 -11.87 -23.67
CA GLU A 271 -22.12 -12.44 -22.36
C GLU A 271 -22.38 -11.36 -21.29
N GLY A 272 -22.25 -10.08 -21.63
CA GLY A 272 -22.49 -8.96 -20.70
C GLY A 272 -21.43 -8.83 -19.62
N LEU A 273 -20.21 -9.34 -19.84
CA LEU A 273 -19.10 -9.20 -18.88
C LEU A 273 -18.52 -7.79 -18.93
N GLU A 274 -18.45 -7.11 -17.77
CA GLU A 274 -17.79 -5.80 -17.68
C GLU A 274 -16.27 -5.93 -17.85
N LEU A 275 -15.72 -5.80 -19.06
CA LEU A 275 -14.27 -5.83 -19.34
C LEU A 275 -13.77 -4.49 -19.94
N PRO A 276 -13.86 -3.37 -19.20
CA PRO A 276 -13.62 -2.02 -19.73
C PRO A 276 -12.20 -1.79 -20.25
N ILE A 277 -11.16 -2.36 -19.63
CA ILE A 277 -9.77 -2.23 -20.08
C ILE A 277 -9.60 -3.03 -21.37
N ALA A 278 -10.03 -4.29 -21.41
CA ALA A 278 -9.96 -5.10 -22.62
C ALA A 278 -10.77 -4.47 -23.78
N ALA A 279 -11.94 -3.89 -23.49
CA ALA A 279 -12.77 -3.19 -24.46
C ALA A 279 -12.06 -1.95 -25.03
N CYS A 280 -11.50 -1.09 -24.18
CA CYS A 280 -10.71 0.06 -24.62
C CYS A 280 -9.51 -0.38 -25.46
N VAL A 281 -8.78 -1.43 -25.07
CA VAL A 281 -7.66 -1.97 -25.85
C VAL A 281 -8.12 -2.46 -27.23
N ALA A 282 -9.24 -3.17 -27.31
CA ALA A 282 -9.78 -3.64 -28.59
C ALA A 282 -10.19 -2.46 -29.51
N GLU A 283 -10.87 -1.45 -28.97
CA GLU A 283 -11.24 -0.24 -29.71
C GLU A 283 -10.03 0.57 -30.18
N LEU A 284 -8.96 0.65 -29.38
CA LEU A 284 -7.68 1.25 -29.75
C LEU A 284 -7.02 0.50 -30.92
N LEU A 285 -6.98 -0.84 -30.84
CA LEU A 285 -6.38 -1.69 -31.88
C LEU A 285 -7.13 -1.59 -33.22
N ASP A 286 -8.43 -1.34 -33.17
CA ASP A 286 -9.28 -1.15 -34.35
C ASP A 286 -9.39 0.33 -34.77
N ASN A 287 -8.57 1.21 -34.18
CA ASN A 287 -8.49 2.65 -34.47
C ASN A 287 -9.84 3.40 -34.33
N ARG A 288 -10.68 2.97 -33.38
CA ARG A 288 -11.99 3.59 -33.09
C ARG A 288 -11.90 4.71 -32.04
N ILE A 289 -10.93 4.61 -31.14
CA ILE A 289 -10.66 5.63 -30.11
C ILE A 289 -9.18 5.97 -30.08
N SER A 290 -8.84 7.15 -29.54
CA SER A 290 -7.46 7.54 -29.27
C SER A 290 -6.98 7.04 -27.90
N PRO A 291 -5.66 6.91 -27.68
CA PRO A 291 -5.10 6.61 -26.36
C PRO A 291 -5.61 7.51 -25.23
N THR A 292 -5.72 8.82 -25.49
CA THR A 292 -6.25 9.81 -24.52
C THR A 292 -7.72 9.55 -24.21
N THR A 293 -8.54 9.32 -25.25
CA THR A 293 -9.97 9.01 -25.09
C THR A 293 -10.19 7.72 -24.28
N ALA A 294 -9.32 6.71 -24.45
CA ALA A 294 -9.38 5.49 -23.66
C ALA A 294 -9.19 5.76 -22.17
N ILE A 295 -8.27 6.66 -21.79
CA ILE A 295 -8.03 7.05 -20.40
C ILE A 295 -9.21 7.84 -19.84
N GLU A 296 -9.68 8.84 -20.58
CA GLU A 296 -10.85 9.65 -20.19
C GLU A 296 -12.05 8.74 -19.89
N ARG A 297 -12.30 7.74 -20.75
CA ARG A 297 -13.39 6.77 -20.58
C ARG A 297 -13.21 5.89 -19.35
N LEU A 298 -11.98 5.47 -19.04
CA LEU A 298 -11.70 4.66 -17.85
C LEU A 298 -11.83 5.48 -16.56
N MET A 299 -11.44 6.75 -16.58
CA MET A 299 -11.51 7.68 -15.44
C MET A 299 -12.91 8.23 -15.18
N ALA A 300 -13.73 8.41 -16.23
CA ALA A 300 -15.10 8.91 -16.12
C ALA A 300 -16.12 7.87 -15.63
N ARG A 301 -15.67 6.68 -15.23
CA ARG A 301 -16.55 5.63 -14.68
C ARG A 301 -17.00 6.02 -13.28
N ASP A 302 -18.20 5.58 -12.92
CA ASP A 302 -18.77 5.84 -11.60
C ASP A 302 -17.83 5.37 -10.48
N LEU A 303 -17.82 6.16 -9.40
CA LEU A 303 -17.13 5.80 -8.16
C LEU A 303 -17.76 4.52 -7.59
N LYS A 304 -16.93 3.50 -7.37
CA LYS A 304 -17.34 2.20 -6.83
C LYS A 304 -16.39 1.79 -5.71
N ALA A 305 -16.88 1.03 -4.75
CA ALA A 305 -16.02 0.36 -3.78
C ALA A 305 -14.94 -0.46 -4.52
N GLU A 306 -13.73 -0.51 -3.96
CA GLU A 306 -12.61 -1.21 -4.58
C GLU A 306 -12.94 -2.68 -4.85
N LEU A 307 -13.56 -3.33 -3.86
CA LEU A 307 -14.12 -4.68 -3.93
C LEU A 307 -15.65 -4.58 -3.83
N VAL A 308 -16.33 -4.76 -4.95
CA VAL A 308 -17.79 -4.96 -4.98
C VAL A 308 -18.03 -6.45 -4.78
N ARG A 309 -18.83 -6.81 -3.76
CA ARG A 309 -19.40 -8.17 -3.67
C ARG A 309 -20.27 -8.39 -4.90
N GLU A 310 -19.79 -9.15 -5.88
CA GLU A 310 -20.67 -9.71 -6.90
C GLU A 310 -21.53 -10.76 -6.18
N ASN A 311 -22.74 -10.35 -5.77
CA ASN A 311 -23.77 -11.27 -5.33
C ASN A 311 -24.02 -12.26 -6.47
N GLN A 312 -23.51 -13.48 -6.33
CA GLN A 312 -23.92 -14.59 -7.18
C GLN A 312 -25.40 -14.83 -6.90
N ASN A 313 -26.24 -14.38 -7.82
CA ASN A 313 -27.63 -14.80 -7.93
C ASN A 313 -27.65 -16.33 -8.10
N VAL A 314 -27.73 -17.05 -6.99
CA VAL A 314 -28.26 -18.40 -6.96
C VAL A 314 -29.67 -18.28 -6.41
N ALA A 315 -30.64 -18.52 -7.28
CA ALA A 315 -32.04 -18.57 -6.92
C ALA A 315 -32.26 -19.55 -5.75
N SER A 316 -32.75 -19.05 -4.62
CA SER A 316 -33.42 -19.89 -3.63
C SER A 316 -34.65 -19.16 -3.10
N ASN A 317 -35.81 -19.72 -3.41
CA ASN A 317 -37.08 -19.39 -2.78
C ASN A 317 -36.98 -19.71 -1.29
N THR A 318 -37.21 -18.73 -0.41
CA THR A 318 -37.78 -18.97 0.92
C THR A 318 -38.36 -17.67 1.48
N LEU A 319 -39.60 -17.75 1.96
CA LEU A 319 -40.42 -16.65 2.50
C LEU A 319 -39.84 -16.10 3.82
N PRO A 320 -40.11 -14.83 4.18
CA PRO A 320 -39.61 -14.24 5.42
C PRO A 320 -40.50 -14.61 6.62
N LEU A 321 -39.88 -15.12 7.68
CA LEU A 321 -40.47 -15.18 9.02
C LEU A 321 -39.75 -14.14 9.89
N ALA A 322 -40.51 -13.16 10.37
CA ALA A 322 -40.08 -12.18 11.35
C ALA A 322 -39.80 -12.85 12.71
N ILE A 323 -38.65 -12.57 13.33
CA ILE A 323 -38.40 -12.87 14.75
C ILE A 323 -37.54 -11.75 15.37
N ALA A 324 -37.91 -11.39 16.59
CA ALA A 324 -37.41 -10.32 17.45
C ALA A 324 -35.93 -10.42 17.86
N GLU A 325 -35.37 -9.27 18.29
CA GLU A 325 -34.01 -9.11 18.85
C GLU A 325 -33.76 -9.97 20.12
N PRO A 326 -32.60 -10.63 20.26
CA PRO A 326 -32.20 -11.29 21.51
C PRO A 326 -31.11 -10.53 22.30
N LEU A 327 -31.16 -10.67 23.63
CA LEU A 327 -30.17 -10.20 24.61
C LEU A 327 -28.71 -10.56 24.23
N ALA A 328 -27.78 -9.65 24.49
CA ALA A 328 -26.35 -9.79 24.16
C ALA A 328 -25.72 -11.06 24.77
N MET A 329 -25.37 -12.02 23.91
CA MET A 329 -24.63 -13.22 24.29
C MET A 329 -23.13 -12.95 24.39
N LYS A 330 -22.49 -13.43 25.46
CA LYS A 330 -21.03 -13.39 25.66
C LYS A 330 -20.30 -14.19 24.56
N LYS A 331 -19.27 -13.60 23.95
CA LYS A 331 -18.52 -14.16 22.82
C LYS A 331 -17.12 -14.64 23.24
N THR A 332 -16.53 -15.51 22.43
CA THR A 332 -15.13 -15.94 22.55
C THR A 332 -14.33 -15.43 21.35
N TYR A 333 -13.33 -14.58 21.59
CA TYR A 333 -12.44 -14.04 20.56
C TYR A 333 -11.11 -14.80 20.53
N VAL A 334 -10.72 -15.32 19.36
CA VAL A 334 -9.42 -15.96 19.13
C VAL A 334 -8.53 -14.97 18.39
N LEU A 335 -7.38 -14.62 18.96
CA LEU A 335 -6.52 -13.58 18.40
C LEU A 335 -5.39 -14.17 17.55
N ASP A 336 -5.18 -13.56 16.38
CA ASP A 336 -4.01 -13.79 15.52
C ASP A 336 -2.78 -13.01 15.97
N THR A 337 -1.59 -13.52 15.67
CA THR A 337 -0.29 -12.88 15.90
C THR A 337 -0.23 -11.49 15.30
N ASN A 338 -0.71 -11.29 14.07
CA ASN A 338 -0.63 -9.98 13.40
C ASN A 338 -1.44 -8.89 14.12
N VAL A 339 -2.49 -9.26 14.84
CA VAL A 339 -3.28 -8.33 15.67
C VAL A 339 -2.43 -7.86 16.84
N LEU A 340 -1.83 -8.80 17.58
CA LEU A 340 -1.01 -8.50 18.77
C LEU A 340 0.33 -7.82 18.43
N LEU A 341 0.92 -8.12 17.27
CA LEU A 341 2.12 -7.46 16.78
C LEU A 341 1.85 -6.06 16.24
N HIS A 342 0.63 -5.78 15.79
CA HIS A 342 0.23 -4.44 15.38
C HIS A 342 -0.19 -3.58 16.57
N ASP A 343 -0.95 -4.13 17.51
CA ASP A 343 -1.41 -3.43 18.71
C ASP A 343 -1.34 -4.34 19.95
N PRO A 344 -0.34 -4.15 20.83
CA PRO A 344 -0.24 -4.89 22.07
C PRO A 344 -1.44 -4.72 23.01
N MET A 345 -2.14 -3.59 22.90
CA MET A 345 -3.28 -3.27 23.75
C MET A 345 -4.58 -3.91 23.28
N ALA A 346 -4.58 -4.64 22.15
CA ALA A 346 -5.73 -5.40 21.68
C ALA A 346 -6.30 -6.33 22.76
N LEU A 347 -5.45 -6.86 23.66
CA LEU A 347 -5.86 -7.71 24.79
C LEU A 347 -6.92 -7.08 25.72
N PHE A 348 -7.09 -5.76 25.68
CA PHE A 348 -8.00 -5.01 26.55
C PHE A 348 -9.20 -4.42 25.79
N ARG A 349 -9.34 -4.67 24.49
CA ARG A 349 -10.35 -4.01 23.62
C ARG A 349 -11.60 -4.84 23.32
N PHE A 350 -11.80 -5.98 23.98
CA PHE A 350 -12.94 -6.89 23.72
C PHE A 350 -13.97 -6.91 24.86
N GLU A 351 -14.07 -5.81 25.61
CA GLU A 351 -15.06 -5.62 26.69
C GLU A 351 -15.07 -6.78 27.71
N ASP A 352 -16.23 -7.36 28.00
CA ASP A 352 -16.40 -8.46 28.95
C ASP A 352 -16.25 -9.85 28.30
N ASN A 353 -15.88 -9.94 27.01
CA ASN A 353 -15.80 -11.19 26.26
C ASN A 353 -14.54 -12.01 26.58
N ASP A 354 -14.58 -13.31 26.32
CA ASP A 354 -13.46 -14.20 26.60
C ASP A 354 -12.42 -14.14 25.46
N LEU A 355 -11.14 -13.97 25.80
CA LEU A 355 -10.01 -13.96 24.87
C LEU A 355 -9.26 -15.27 24.86
N VAL A 356 -8.86 -15.71 23.67
CA VAL A 356 -8.05 -16.90 23.46
C VAL A 356 -6.84 -16.56 22.60
N ILE A 357 -5.67 -16.97 23.08
CA ILE A 357 -4.43 -16.89 22.33
C ILE A 357 -3.93 -18.33 22.06
N PRO A 358 -3.92 -18.80 20.81
CA PRO A 358 -3.28 -20.08 20.47
C PRO A 358 -1.79 -20.07 20.83
N ILE A 359 -1.25 -21.19 21.30
CA ILE A 359 0.18 -21.25 21.67
C ILE A 359 1.13 -20.92 20.51
N THR A 360 0.71 -21.19 19.27
CA THR A 360 1.46 -20.84 18.06
C THR A 360 1.65 -19.33 17.91
N VAL A 361 0.71 -18.52 18.38
CA VAL A 361 0.84 -17.06 18.40
C VAL A 361 1.95 -16.64 19.36
N ILE A 362 2.09 -17.32 20.51
CA ILE A 362 3.16 -17.06 21.47
C ILE A 362 4.54 -17.41 20.88
N GLU A 363 4.63 -18.53 20.17
CA GLU A 363 5.86 -18.95 19.47
C GLU A 363 6.28 -17.94 18.40
N GLU A 364 5.33 -17.41 17.62
CA GLU A 364 5.61 -16.38 16.64
C GLU A 364 6.04 -15.07 17.29
N ILE A 365 5.36 -14.63 18.35
CA ILE A 365 5.75 -13.45 19.12
C ILE A 365 7.18 -13.58 19.65
N ASP A 366 7.59 -14.75 20.14
CA ASP A 366 8.95 -14.97 20.61
C ASP A 366 9.99 -14.81 19.50
N ARG A 367 9.68 -15.28 18.28
CA ARG A 367 10.53 -15.09 17.11
C ARG A 367 10.76 -13.62 16.78
N PHE A 368 9.71 -12.79 16.86
CA PHE A 368 9.77 -11.36 16.51
C PHE A 368 10.43 -10.48 17.57
N LYS A 369 10.67 -10.96 18.81
CA LYS A 369 11.35 -10.16 19.86
C LYS A 369 12.74 -9.65 19.48
N LYS A 370 13.39 -10.34 18.53
CA LYS A 370 14.75 -10.02 18.06
C LYS A 370 14.77 -8.82 17.11
N ASP A 371 13.62 -8.43 16.57
CA ASP A 371 13.53 -7.35 15.60
C ASP A 371 13.69 -5.97 16.27
N LEU A 372 14.38 -5.06 15.57
CA LEU A 372 14.62 -3.69 16.03
C LEU A 372 13.51 -2.70 15.63
N ASN A 373 12.54 -3.16 14.84
CA ASN A 373 11.41 -2.37 14.35
C ASN A 373 10.23 -2.36 15.36
N GLU A 374 9.13 -1.70 14.99
CA GLU A 374 7.92 -1.60 15.81
C GLU A 374 7.31 -2.98 16.13
N ARG A 375 7.29 -3.91 15.16
CA ARG A 375 6.82 -5.30 15.40
C ARG A 375 7.61 -5.98 16.51
N GLY A 376 8.93 -5.83 16.55
CA GLY A 376 9.75 -6.39 17.63
C GLY A 376 9.60 -5.67 18.98
N ARG A 377 9.25 -4.38 18.99
CA ARG A 377 8.85 -3.67 20.22
C ARG A 377 7.52 -4.22 20.75
N ASN A 378 6.52 -4.35 19.88
CA ASN A 378 5.20 -4.84 20.22
C ASN A 378 5.24 -6.29 20.72
N ALA A 379 6.05 -7.15 20.09
CA ALA A 379 6.32 -8.51 20.54
C ALA A 379 6.87 -8.57 21.99
N ARG A 380 7.85 -7.70 22.31
CA ARG A 380 8.39 -7.58 23.68
C ARG A 380 7.37 -7.06 24.68
N GLN A 381 6.52 -6.12 24.27
CA GLN A 381 5.46 -5.58 25.12
C GLN A 381 4.39 -6.63 25.43
N ILE A 382 3.89 -7.36 24.42
CA ILE A 382 2.95 -8.47 24.63
C ILE A 382 3.54 -9.51 25.58
N SER A 383 4.81 -9.85 25.42
CA SER A 383 5.45 -10.85 26.28
C SER A 383 5.52 -10.41 27.75
N ARG A 384 5.74 -9.11 28.02
CA ARG A 384 5.67 -8.56 29.38
C ARG A 384 4.25 -8.57 29.93
N LEU A 385 3.25 -8.26 29.11
CA LEU A 385 1.84 -8.30 29.51
C LEU A 385 1.42 -9.73 29.89
N LEU A 386 1.75 -10.72 29.05
CA LEU A 386 1.47 -12.13 29.30
C LEU A 386 2.20 -12.65 30.54
N ASP A 387 3.45 -12.26 30.76
CA ASP A 387 4.18 -12.62 31.99
C ASP A 387 3.55 -11.98 33.23
N GLY A 388 3.08 -10.74 33.11
CA GLY A 388 2.28 -10.07 34.14
C GLY A 388 1.00 -10.84 34.47
N PHE A 389 0.28 -11.35 33.48
CA PHE A 389 -0.91 -12.17 33.71
C PHE A 389 -0.56 -13.50 34.40
N ARG A 390 0.56 -14.15 34.10
CA ARG A 390 1.00 -15.38 34.80
C ARG A 390 1.17 -15.20 36.31
N SER A 391 1.41 -13.99 36.79
CA SER A 391 1.47 -13.71 38.24
C SER A 391 0.10 -13.76 38.92
N LYS A 392 -1.00 -13.59 38.17
CA LYS A 392 -2.39 -13.61 38.66
C LYS A 392 -3.04 -14.99 38.61
N GLY A 393 -2.42 -15.98 37.96
CA GLY A 393 -2.96 -17.35 37.83
C GLY A 393 -2.36 -18.11 36.64
N HIS A 394 -2.90 -19.29 36.35
CA HIS A 394 -2.46 -20.10 35.21
C HIS A 394 -3.20 -19.72 33.93
N LEU A 395 -2.47 -19.20 32.93
CA LEU A 395 -3.03 -18.81 31.63
C LEU A 395 -3.77 -19.94 30.88
N ILE A 396 -3.44 -21.20 31.18
CA ILE A 396 -4.12 -22.37 30.59
C ILE A 396 -5.53 -22.55 31.18
N GLU A 397 -5.71 -22.29 32.47
CA GLU A 397 -6.99 -22.38 33.18
C GLU A 397 -7.90 -21.16 32.91
N GLY A 398 -7.30 -20.08 32.41
CA GLY A 398 -7.96 -18.82 32.10
C GLY A 398 -7.91 -17.84 33.26
N ILE A 399 -7.54 -16.59 32.96
CA ILE A 399 -7.38 -15.52 33.95
C ILE A 399 -8.45 -14.46 33.70
N THR A 400 -9.20 -14.10 34.74
CA THR A 400 -10.20 -13.04 34.65
C THR A 400 -9.51 -11.69 34.42
N LEU A 401 -9.90 -11.01 33.36
CA LEU A 401 -9.51 -9.64 33.02
C LEU A 401 -10.32 -8.64 33.85
N ASP A 402 -9.79 -7.43 34.02
CA ASP A 402 -10.40 -6.40 34.87
C ASP A 402 -11.80 -5.96 34.38
N HIS A 403 -12.12 -6.21 33.11
CA HIS A 403 -13.41 -5.91 32.48
C HIS A 403 -14.40 -7.10 32.45
N GLY A 404 -14.07 -8.24 33.06
CA GLY A 404 -14.98 -9.38 33.26
C GLY A 404 -14.79 -10.59 32.31
N GLY A 405 -14.11 -10.41 31.18
CA GLY A 405 -13.72 -11.49 30.27
C GLY A 405 -12.62 -12.39 30.82
N LYS A 406 -12.42 -13.59 30.28
CA LYS A 406 -11.29 -14.46 30.62
C LYS A 406 -10.25 -14.52 29.51
N LEU A 407 -8.98 -14.31 29.84
CA LEU A 407 -7.84 -14.55 28.93
C LEU A 407 -7.29 -15.97 29.14
N ARG A 408 -7.29 -16.78 28.08
CA ARG A 408 -6.72 -18.13 28.08
C ARG A 408 -5.71 -18.37 26.96
N VAL A 409 -4.69 -19.17 27.24
CA VAL A 409 -3.74 -19.69 26.23
C VAL A 409 -4.08 -21.14 25.97
N VAL A 410 -4.35 -21.49 24.70
CA VAL A 410 -4.80 -22.83 24.31
C VAL A 410 -3.72 -23.54 23.50
N MET A 411 -3.42 -24.78 23.88
CA MET A 411 -2.51 -25.64 23.13
C MET A 411 -3.23 -26.32 21.97
N LEU A 412 -2.51 -26.51 20.86
CA LEU A 412 -3.02 -27.26 19.73
C LEU A 412 -2.98 -28.76 20.02
N GLU A 413 -4.15 -29.40 20.10
CA GLU A 413 -4.25 -30.85 20.18
C GLU A 413 -4.32 -31.48 18.78
N LYS A 414 -3.87 -32.73 18.63
CA LYS A 414 -3.93 -33.46 17.35
C LYS A 414 -5.35 -33.58 16.81
N THR A 415 -6.32 -33.72 17.70
CA THR A 415 -7.76 -33.78 17.42
C THR A 415 -8.29 -32.51 16.75
N PHE A 416 -7.67 -31.34 17.00
CA PHE A 416 -8.10 -30.07 16.39
C PHE A 416 -7.68 -29.97 14.92
N LEU A 417 -6.53 -30.56 14.57
CA LEU A 417 -6.04 -30.60 13.19
C LEU A 417 -6.88 -31.55 12.31
N GLU A 418 -7.47 -32.58 12.89
CA GLU A 418 -8.36 -33.52 12.18
C GLU A 418 -9.68 -32.87 11.73
N GLN A 419 -10.05 -31.74 12.34
CA GLN A 419 -11.26 -30.98 11.97
C GLN A 419 -11.06 -30.07 10.75
N LEU A 420 -9.81 -29.83 10.34
CA LEU A 420 -9.52 -29.03 9.16
C LEU A 420 -9.71 -29.88 7.89
N PRO A 421 -10.35 -29.33 6.83
CA PRO A 421 -10.38 -29.97 5.52
C PRO A 421 -8.98 -30.35 5.05
N SER A 422 -8.83 -31.56 4.48
CA SER A 422 -7.54 -32.12 4.04
C SER A 422 -6.78 -31.28 2.99
N GLY A 423 -7.41 -30.24 2.44
CA GLY A 423 -6.84 -29.30 1.47
C GLY A 423 -6.08 -28.11 2.07
N LEU A 424 -6.11 -27.88 3.38
CA LEU A 424 -5.53 -26.67 4.00
C LEU A 424 -4.01 -26.73 4.27
N ILE A 425 -3.29 -27.78 3.86
CA ILE A 425 -1.92 -28.10 4.33
C ILE A 425 -0.81 -27.25 3.67
N ALA A 426 -0.81 -25.93 3.88
CA ALA A 426 0.23 -25.04 3.34
C ALA A 426 0.89 -24.09 4.35
N ASN A 427 0.24 -23.70 5.45
CA ASN A 427 0.84 -22.88 6.51
C ASN A 427 0.59 -23.49 7.89
N ALA A 428 1.63 -24.05 8.53
CA ALA A 428 1.48 -24.76 9.81
C ALA A 428 0.89 -23.86 10.92
N ASN A 429 1.23 -22.56 10.94
CA ASN A 429 0.86 -21.65 12.02
C ASN A 429 -0.55 -21.05 11.84
N ASP A 430 -0.88 -20.50 10.67
CA ASP A 430 -2.24 -20.03 10.34
C ASP A 430 -3.27 -21.13 10.55
N ASN A 431 -2.94 -22.35 10.12
CA ASN A 431 -3.83 -23.50 10.27
C ASN A 431 -3.97 -23.91 11.73
N ALA A 432 -2.92 -23.79 12.54
CA ALA A 432 -3.01 -24.06 13.97
C ALA A 432 -3.94 -23.05 14.67
N ILE A 433 -3.83 -21.76 14.33
CA ILE A 433 -4.73 -20.71 14.83
C ILE A 433 -6.18 -21.01 14.43
N LEU A 434 -6.39 -21.37 13.16
CA LEU A 434 -7.71 -21.72 12.61
C LEU A 434 -8.29 -23.00 13.27
N ALA A 435 -7.47 -24.03 13.46
CA ALA A 435 -7.86 -25.29 14.10
C ALA A 435 -8.30 -25.07 15.55
N VAL A 436 -7.57 -24.24 16.30
CA VAL A 436 -7.96 -23.88 17.68
C VAL A 436 -9.31 -23.16 17.67
N ALA A 437 -9.52 -22.20 16.76
CA ALA A 437 -10.77 -21.46 16.72
C ALA A 437 -11.98 -22.33 16.33
N LEU A 438 -11.83 -23.23 15.35
CA LEU A 438 -12.87 -24.20 14.96
C LEU A 438 -13.20 -25.19 16.09
N ALA A 439 -12.18 -25.73 16.75
CA ALA A 439 -12.38 -26.65 17.87
C ALA A 439 -13.17 -25.98 19.01
N LEU A 440 -12.87 -24.72 19.30
CA LEU A 440 -13.57 -23.95 20.32
C LEU A 440 -15.01 -23.62 19.93
N GLN A 441 -15.28 -23.34 18.65
CA GLN A 441 -16.63 -23.14 18.13
C GLN A 441 -17.51 -24.39 18.33
N GLN A 442 -16.92 -25.59 18.27
CA GLN A 442 -17.64 -26.86 18.46
C GLN A 442 -17.76 -27.27 19.92
N GLN A 443 -16.79 -26.91 20.77
CA GLN A 443 -16.77 -27.25 22.20
C GLN A 443 -17.60 -26.29 23.07
N ASN A 444 -17.62 -25.01 22.71
CA ASN A 444 -18.30 -23.98 23.49
C ASN A 444 -19.63 -23.60 22.82
N GLY A 445 -20.73 -23.63 23.57
CA GLY A 445 -22.04 -23.12 23.12
C GLY A 445 -22.11 -21.60 22.95
N GLN A 446 -20.95 -20.90 22.88
CA GLN A 446 -20.83 -19.45 22.72
C GLN A 446 -20.28 -19.11 21.34
N PRO A 447 -20.69 -17.99 20.72
CA PRO A 447 -20.14 -17.54 19.44
C PRO A 447 -18.62 -17.37 19.52
N THR A 448 -17.89 -18.06 18.64
CA THR A 448 -16.43 -17.96 18.52
C THR A 448 -16.06 -17.17 17.27
N ILE A 449 -15.22 -16.15 17.44
CA ILE A 449 -14.81 -15.20 16.40
C ILE A 449 -13.29 -15.17 16.30
N LEU A 450 -12.75 -15.36 15.10
CA LEU A 450 -11.33 -15.18 14.82
C LEU A 450 -11.04 -13.74 14.46
N VAL A 451 -10.15 -13.08 15.22
CA VAL A 451 -9.73 -11.70 14.95
C VAL A 451 -8.36 -11.74 14.29
N THR A 452 -8.28 -11.27 13.05
CA THR A 452 -7.03 -11.27 12.28
C THR A 452 -6.97 -10.07 11.34
N LYS A 453 -5.77 -9.54 11.10
CA LYS A 453 -5.51 -8.55 10.04
C LYS A 453 -5.20 -9.17 8.68
N ASP A 454 -5.04 -10.49 8.61
CA ASP A 454 -4.71 -11.20 7.38
C ASP A 454 -5.98 -11.59 6.62
N THR A 455 -6.22 -10.96 5.48
CA THR A 455 -7.33 -11.26 4.58
C THR A 455 -7.37 -12.74 4.19
N ASN A 456 -6.22 -13.39 4.00
CA ASN A 456 -6.18 -14.82 3.64
C ASN A 456 -6.63 -15.71 4.80
N LEU A 457 -6.29 -15.35 6.04
CA LEU A 457 -6.73 -16.10 7.22
C LEU A 457 -8.24 -15.92 7.44
N ARG A 458 -8.80 -14.72 7.18
CA ARG A 458 -10.27 -14.50 7.18
C ARG A 458 -10.98 -15.35 6.12
N ILE A 459 -10.46 -15.37 4.89
CA ILE A 459 -11.02 -16.20 3.81
C ILE A 459 -10.98 -17.70 4.19
N LYS A 460 -9.90 -18.17 4.82
CA LYS A 460 -9.82 -19.56 5.32
C LYS A 460 -10.85 -19.83 6.41
N ALA A 461 -11.06 -18.89 7.34
CA ALA A 461 -12.07 -19.00 8.38
C ALA A 461 -13.48 -19.10 7.79
N ASP A 462 -13.83 -18.20 6.86
CA ASP A 462 -15.11 -18.21 6.15
C ASP A 462 -15.33 -19.54 5.41
N ALA A 463 -14.30 -20.05 4.72
CA ALA A 463 -14.35 -21.33 4.01
C ALA A 463 -14.57 -22.54 4.93
N THR A 464 -14.28 -22.41 6.22
CA THR A 464 -14.50 -23.44 7.24
C THR A 464 -15.76 -23.21 8.09
N GLY A 465 -16.52 -22.14 7.82
CA GLY A 465 -17.72 -21.78 8.60
C GLY A 465 -17.43 -21.10 9.95
N LEU A 466 -16.19 -20.64 10.15
CA LEU A 466 -15.79 -19.86 11.32
C LEU A 466 -15.97 -18.37 11.04
N CYS A 467 -16.61 -17.64 11.97
CA CYS A 467 -16.72 -16.19 11.85
C CYS A 467 -15.35 -15.53 12.07
N ALA A 468 -14.93 -14.66 11.16
CA ALA A 468 -13.71 -13.87 11.31
C ALA A 468 -13.95 -12.37 11.13
N GLU A 469 -13.27 -11.56 11.95
CA GLU A 469 -13.37 -10.10 11.96
C GLU A 469 -11.99 -9.47 11.70
N ASP A 470 -11.98 -8.32 11.01
CA ASP A 470 -10.76 -7.51 10.85
C ASP A 470 -10.49 -6.72 12.13
N TYR A 471 -9.22 -6.60 12.53
CA TYR A 471 -8.86 -5.74 13.64
C TYR A 471 -8.62 -4.32 13.15
N GLU A 472 -9.68 -3.52 13.19
CA GLU A 472 -9.63 -2.08 12.96
C GLU A 472 -9.14 -1.38 14.22
N SER A 473 -7.88 -0.92 14.18
CA SER A 473 -7.35 -0.01 15.20
C SER A 473 -7.30 1.39 14.60
N ASP A 474 -8.16 2.29 15.08
CA ASP A 474 -8.13 3.75 14.93
C ASP A 474 -7.19 4.27 13.81
N LYS A 475 -7.49 3.94 12.54
CA LYS A 475 -6.87 4.65 11.43
C LYS A 475 -7.50 6.03 11.39
N ILE A 476 -6.70 7.06 11.64
CA ILE A 476 -7.16 8.45 11.60
C ILE A 476 -7.39 8.78 10.12
N ASP A 477 -8.63 9.00 9.74
CA ASP A 477 -8.94 9.52 8.41
C ASP A 477 -8.45 10.98 8.33
N PHE A 478 -7.56 11.27 7.38
CA PHE A 478 -6.88 12.56 7.31
C PHE A 478 -7.85 13.71 6.99
N SER A 479 -8.95 13.46 6.26
CA SER A 479 -9.99 14.47 6.03
C SER A 479 -10.76 14.87 7.30
N GLU A 480 -10.59 14.13 8.39
CA GLU A 480 -11.17 14.40 9.71
C GLU A 480 -10.11 14.88 10.73
N LEU A 481 -8.87 15.14 10.30
CA LEU A 481 -7.83 15.61 11.21
C LEU A 481 -8.30 16.91 11.88
N TYR A 482 -8.24 16.93 13.22
CA TYR A 482 -8.58 18.11 13.99
C TYR A 482 -7.82 19.35 13.49
N SER A 483 -8.52 20.36 12.97
CA SER A 483 -7.91 21.54 12.34
C SER A 483 -7.33 22.56 13.33
N GLY A 484 -7.70 22.46 14.60
CA GLY A 484 -7.37 23.46 15.61
C GLY A 484 -8.28 24.69 15.62
N THR A 485 -9.19 24.83 14.66
CA THR A 485 -10.08 25.99 14.50
C THR A 485 -11.55 25.62 14.64
N ALA A 486 -12.39 26.59 14.98
CA ALA A 486 -13.84 26.54 14.82
C ALA A 486 -14.42 27.95 14.65
N GLU A 487 -15.61 28.03 14.05
CA GLU A 487 -16.41 29.25 14.01
C GLU A 487 -17.54 29.16 15.03
N VAL A 488 -17.80 30.27 15.74
CA VAL A 488 -18.89 30.39 16.70
C VAL A 488 -19.70 31.62 16.36
N TYR A 489 -20.98 31.43 16.10
CA TYR A 489 -21.91 32.50 15.81
C TYR A 489 -22.48 33.01 17.13
N LEU A 490 -22.33 34.31 17.39
CA LEU A 490 -22.71 34.96 18.64
C LEU A 490 -23.59 36.18 18.36
N ALA A 491 -24.49 36.45 19.31
CA ALA A 491 -25.27 37.68 19.32
C ALA A 491 -24.36 38.92 19.52
N PRO A 492 -24.71 40.09 18.98
CA PRO A 492 -23.92 41.33 19.12
C PRO A 492 -23.58 41.68 20.58
N ASP A 493 -24.49 41.42 21.52
CA ASP A 493 -24.29 41.68 22.95
C ASP A 493 -23.20 40.79 23.54
N GLN A 494 -23.11 39.52 23.12
CA GLN A 494 -22.05 38.60 23.57
C GLN A 494 -20.68 39.01 23.02
N LEU A 495 -20.61 39.53 21.78
CA LEU A 495 -19.38 40.08 21.22
C LEU A 495 -18.93 41.35 21.96
N GLN A 496 -19.87 42.18 22.41
CA GLN A 496 -19.56 43.34 23.25
C GLN A 496 -19.03 42.93 24.63
N VAL A 497 -19.64 41.92 25.26
CA VAL A 497 -19.15 41.34 26.53
C VAL A 497 -17.71 40.84 26.36
N PHE A 498 -17.43 40.07 25.31
CA PHE A 498 -16.08 39.58 25.04
C PHE A 498 -15.05 40.71 24.93
N ARG A 499 -15.38 41.82 24.23
CA ARG A 499 -14.49 42.99 24.15
C ARG A 499 -14.30 43.72 25.48
N ARG A 500 -15.39 43.91 26.22
CA ARG A 500 -15.37 44.75 27.42
C ARG A 500 -14.76 44.04 28.62
N GLU A 501 -15.06 42.75 28.76
CA GLU A 501 -14.69 41.94 29.92
C GLU A 501 -13.44 41.10 29.68
N GLY A 502 -12.90 41.07 28.45
CA GLY A 502 -11.68 40.32 28.12
C GLY A 502 -11.88 38.80 28.12
N GLY A 503 -13.12 38.34 27.92
CA GLY A 503 -13.45 36.93 27.75
C GLY A 503 -14.96 36.70 27.86
N LEU A 504 -15.43 35.55 27.39
CA LEU A 504 -16.84 35.17 27.39
C LEU A 504 -16.96 33.70 27.81
N ASP A 505 -17.88 33.40 28.73
CA ASP A 505 -18.23 32.02 29.07
C ASP A 505 -18.94 31.38 27.87
N LEU A 506 -18.46 30.21 27.44
CA LEU A 506 -18.96 29.58 26.22
C LEU A 506 -19.33 28.12 26.52
N SER A 507 -20.62 27.80 26.41
CA SER A 507 -21.13 26.45 26.59
C SER A 507 -21.08 25.69 25.27
N GLY A 508 -20.23 24.68 25.18
CA GLY A 508 -20.12 23.78 24.03
C GLY A 508 -18.96 22.79 24.19
N GLU A 509 -18.88 21.81 23.29
CA GLU A 509 -17.77 20.85 23.23
C GLU A 509 -16.62 21.45 22.41
N PHE A 510 -15.73 22.18 23.08
CA PHE A 510 -14.50 22.72 22.50
C PHE A 510 -13.27 22.07 23.11
N PHE A 511 -12.23 21.94 22.30
CA PHE A 511 -10.94 21.39 22.73
C PHE A 511 -10.09 22.47 23.44
N PRO A 512 -9.26 22.12 24.43
CA PRO A 512 -8.31 23.05 25.01
C PRO A 512 -7.46 23.73 23.93
N ASN A 513 -7.27 25.05 24.08
CA ASN A 513 -6.49 25.87 23.15
C ASN A 513 -7.04 25.95 21.71
N GLN A 514 -8.28 25.53 21.47
CA GLN A 514 -8.92 25.66 20.16
C GLN A 514 -9.09 27.14 19.77
N ALA A 515 -8.68 27.48 18.55
CA ALA A 515 -8.85 28.80 17.97
C ALA A 515 -10.30 29.02 17.54
N LEU A 516 -10.92 30.10 18.02
CA LEU A 516 -12.32 30.43 17.75
C LEU A 516 -12.41 31.73 16.95
N THR A 517 -13.08 31.66 15.80
CA THR A 517 -13.56 32.85 15.09
C THR A 517 -14.97 33.15 15.57
N LEU A 518 -15.13 34.24 16.32
CA LEU A 518 -16.40 34.71 16.84
C LEU A 518 -17.07 35.58 15.78
N VAL A 519 -18.13 35.07 15.16
CA VAL A 519 -18.84 35.71 14.05
C VAL A 519 -20.11 36.37 14.58
N ASP A 520 -20.36 37.63 14.22
CA ASP A 520 -21.62 38.30 14.51
C ASP A 520 -22.75 37.67 13.66
N GLU A 521 -23.75 37.10 14.32
CA GLU A 521 -24.89 36.46 13.66
C GLU A 521 -25.72 37.44 12.81
N THR A 522 -25.66 38.73 13.12
CA THR A 522 -26.37 39.80 12.39
C THR A 522 -25.51 40.44 11.30
N ASN A 523 -24.18 40.28 11.36
CA ASN A 523 -23.24 40.80 10.37
C ASN A 523 -22.03 39.88 10.20
N LEU A 524 -22.11 38.94 9.26
CA LEU A 524 -21.06 37.94 9.00
C LEU A 524 -19.66 38.51 8.68
N SER A 525 -19.56 39.78 8.27
CA SER A 525 -18.26 40.45 8.05
C SER A 525 -17.59 40.88 9.35
N HIS A 526 -18.36 41.03 10.42
CA HIS A 526 -17.87 41.41 11.73
C HIS A 526 -17.43 40.18 12.51
N THR A 527 -16.11 40.08 12.72
CA THR A 527 -15.50 38.93 13.39
C THR A 527 -14.52 39.37 14.46
N LEU A 528 -14.43 38.59 15.53
CA LEU A 528 -13.39 38.68 16.56
C LEU A 528 -12.68 37.33 16.67
N LEU A 529 -11.44 37.35 17.15
CA LEU A 529 -10.64 36.13 17.33
C LEU A 529 -10.40 35.90 18.82
N GLY A 530 -10.53 34.66 19.24
CA GLY A 530 -10.20 34.23 20.59
C GLY A 530 -9.72 32.79 20.62
N ARG A 531 -9.28 32.35 21.79
CA ARG A 531 -8.89 30.96 22.06
C ARG A 531 -9.72 30.41 23.20
N TYR A 532 -10.17 29.17 23.08
CA TYR A 532 -10.88 28.48 24.15
C TYR A 532 -9.91 28.00 25.23
N ARG A 533 -10.19 28.37 26.48
CA ARG A 533 -9.47 27.94 27.66
C ARG A 533 -10.35 26.96 28.45
N ALA A 534 -9.92 25.70 28.48
CA ALA A 534 -10.72 24.63 29.08
C ALA A 534 -10.80 24.70 30.62
N SER A 535 -9.81 25.32 31.29
CA SER A 535 -9.76 25.37 32.76
C SER A 535 -10.92 26.14 33.39
N ASP A 536 -11.40 27.19 32.72
CA ASP A 536 -12.51 28.06 33.15
C ASP A 536 -13.67 28.06 32.16
N ARG A 537 -13.59 27.28 31.06
CA ARG A 537 -14.61 27.17 30.00
C ARG A 537 -14.95 28.51 29.34
N ARG A 538 -13.92 29.32 29.11
CA ARG A 538 -14.03 30.66 28.54
C ARG A 538 -13.31 30.76 27.21
N VAL A 539 -13.86 31.56 26.30
CA VAL A 539 -13.07 32.11 25.19
C VAL A 539 -12.37 33.37 25.69
N VAL A 540 -11.07 33.45 25.43
CA VAL A 540 -10.21 34.60 25.79
C VAL A 540 -9.60 35.26 24.56
N PRO A 541 -9.30 36.56 24.58
CA PRO A 541 -8.58 37.23 23.50
C PRO A 541 -7.21 36.59 23.25
N LEU A 542 -6.78 36.61 21.99
CA LEU A 542 -5.43 36.18 21.62
C LEU A 542 -4.37 37.11 22.23
N ILE A 543 -3.20 36.55 22.52
CA ILE A 543 -2.00 37.29 22.91
C ILE A 543 -1.66 38.28 21.78
N GLN A 544 -1.60 39.56 22.13
CA GLN A 544 -1.25 40.61 21.18
C GLN A 544 0.26 40.67 21.03
N PRO A 545 0.82 40.38 19.83
CA PRO A 545 2.25 40.54 19.61
C PRO A 545 2.66 42.02 19.70
N PRO A 546 3.95 42.32 19.94
CA PRO A 546 4.44 43.69 19.93
C PRO A 546 4.07 44.44 18.63
N LYS A 547 3.87 45.77 18.70
CA LYS A 547 3.52 46.58 17.51
C LYS A 547 4.55 46.48 16.37
N MET A 548 5.80 46.19 16.70
CA MET A 548 6.89 45.97 15.73
C MET A 548 6.94 44.55 15.16
N GLY A 549 5.98 43.70 15.53
CA GLY A 549 5.99 42.26 15.22
C GLY A 549 6.93 41.49 16.15
N ILE A 550 6.93 40.17 15.98
CA ILE A 550 7.82 39.25 16.68
C ILE A 550 9.03 39.03 15.78
N SER A 551 10.21 39.50 16.19
CA SER A 551 11.39 39.49 15.31
C SER A 551 11.12 40.12 13.94
N ARG A 552 10.32 41.21 13.89
CA ARG A 552 9.86 41.91 12.67
C ARG A 552 8.91 41.12 11.76
N ILE A 553 8.43 39.95 12.19
CA ILE A 553 7.42 39.16 11.48
C ILE A 553 6.04 39.49 12.04
N HIS A 554 5.09 39.70 11.11
CA HIS A 554 3.67 39.92 11.41
C HIS A 554 2.83 38.80 10.78
N ALA A 555 1.81 38.35 11.50
CA ALA A 555 0.80 37.46 10.94
C ALA A 555 0.04 38.15 9.81
N ARG A 556 -0.12 37.47 8.67
CA ARG A 556 -0.81 37.99 7.47
C ARG A 556 -2.27 37.59 7.38
N ASN A 557 -2.65 36.50 8.05
CA ASN A 557 -4.00 35.97 8.05
C ASN A 557 -4.38 35.46 9.46
N ARG A 558 -5.64 35.04 9.63
CA ARG A 558 -6.20 34.61 10.94
C ARG A 558 -5.46 33.38 11.49
N GLU A 559 -5.16 32.40 10.63
CA GLU A 559 -4.47 31.16 11.00
C GLU A 559 -3.08 31.45 11.58
N GLN A 560 -2.34 32.38 10.99
CA GLN A 560 -1.04 32.82 11.52
C GLN A 560 -1.17 33.59 12.83
N GLN A 561 -2.26 34.34 13.06
CA GLN A 561 -2.51 34.99 14.35
C GLN A 561 -2.74 33.96 15.45
N PHE A 562 -3.52 32.91 15.16
CA PHE A 562 -3.71 31.79 16.08
C PHE A 562 -2.41 31.03 16.34
N ALA A 563 -1.60 30.78 15.29
CA ALA A 563 -0.30 30.14 15.45
C ALA A 563 0.62 30.94 16.39
N LEU A 564 0.69 32.27 16.24
CA LEU A 564 1.50 33.13 17.11
C LEU A 564 1.00 33.14 18.55
N ASP A 565 -0.33 33.13 18.77
CA ASP A 565 -0.91 33.01 20.10
C ASP A 565 -0.43 31.74 20.83
N LEU A 566 -0.51 30.58 20.15
CA LEU A 566 -0.04 29.31 20.71
C LEU A 566 1.48 29.29 20.96
N LEU A 567 2.26 29.86 20.04
CA LEU A 567 3.71 29.92 20.15
C LEU A 567 4.16 30.83 21.31
N LEU A 568 3.46 31.94 21.55
CA LEU A 568 3.79 32.92 22.58
C LEU A 568 3.27 32.59 23.98
N ASP A 569 2.25 31.74 24.13
CA ASP A 569 1.74 31.34 25.45
C ASP A 569 2.68 30.31 26.12
N ASP A 570 3.41 30.72 27.15
CA ASP A 570 4.38 29.86 27.83
C ASP A 570 3.72 28.67 28.59
N ASN A 571 2.40 28.72 28.82
CA ASN A 571 1.67 27.59 29.42
C ASN A 571 1.46 26.43 28.45
N ILE A 572 1.59 26.68 27.14
CA ILE A 572 1.45 25.67 26.09
C ILE A 572 2.84 25.12 25.76
N GLN A 573 3.12 23.92 26.26
CA GLN A 573 4.44 23.27 26.13
C GLN A 573 4.62 22.54 24.80
N LEU A 574 3.54 22.13 24.14
CA LEU A 574 3.58 21.45 22.86
C LEU A 574 2.73 22.19 21.83
N VAL A 575 3.33 22.62 20.73
CA VAL A 575 2.61 23.27 19.62
C VAL A 575 2.82 22.46 18.34
N THR A 576 1.74 22.15 17.63
CA THR A 576 1.80 21.51 16.31
C THR A 576 1.26 22.47 15.24
N LEU A 577 2.10 22.79 14.25
CA LEU A 577 1.73 23.60 13.09
C LEU A 577 1.74 22.69 11.85
N VAL A 578 0.56 22.37 11.33
CA VAL A 578 0.40 21.58 10.09
C VAL A 578 -0.04 22.52 8.98
N GLY A 579 0.30 22.22 7.73
CA GLY A 579 -0.19 22.99 6.59
C GLY A 579 0.67 22.86 5.35
N LYS A 580 0.18 23.33 4.22
CA LYS A 580 0.89 23.23 2.93
C LYS A 580 2.20 24.01 2.89
N ALA A 581 3.08 23.71 1.95
CA ALA A 581 4.27 24.51 1.68
C ALA A 581 3.94 26.01 1.46
N GLY A 582 4.70 26.91 2.09
CA GLY A 582 4.54 28.36 1.91
C GLY A 582 3.54 29.06 2.85
N THR A 583 2.93 28.34 3.80
CA THR A 583 2.01 28.91 4.82
C THR A 583 2.73 29.61 5.99
N GLY A 584 4.06 29.49 6.09
CA GLY A 584 4.88 30.20 7.08
C GLY A 584 5.16 29.45 8.39
N LYS A 585 4.82 28.16 8.52
CA LYS A 585 5.01 27.32 9.73
C LYS A 585 6.38 27.50 10.40
N THR A 586 7.44 27.15 9.68
CA THR A 586 8.82 27.18 10.20
C THR A 586 9.28 28.61 10.46
N LEU A 587 8.87 29.57 9.61
CA LEU A 587 9.19 30.98 9.79
C LEU A 587 8.61 31.55 11.09
N LEU A 588 7.32 31.30 11.36
CA LEU A 588 6.65 31.76 12.58
C LEU A 588 7.23 31.09 13.82
N ALA A 589 7.49 29.78 13.76
CA ALA A 589 8.10 29.05 14.87
C ALA A 589 9.49 29.60 15.22
N VAL A 590 10.35 29.84 14.20
CA VAL A 590 11.69 30.41 14.40
C VAL A 590 11.62 31.84 14.92
N ALA A 591 10.74 32.68 14.37
CA ALA A 591 10.55 34.06 14.82
C ALA A 591 10.11 34.14 16.28
N ALA A 592 9.14 33.30 16.69
CA ALA A 592 8.67 33.20 18.07
C ALA A 592 9.76 32.64 18.99
N GLY A 593 10.48 31.59 18.57
CA GLY A 593 11.58 31.02 19.34
C GLY A 593 12.71 32.02 19.59
N LEU A 594 13.09 32.80 18.57
CA LEU A 594 14.09 33.85 18.71
C LEU A 594 13.62 34.95 19.66
N HIS A 595 12.37 35.39 19.56
CA HIS A 595 11.81 36.39 20.48
C HIS A 595 11.81 35.88 21.93
N LYS A 596 11.37 34.64 22.15
CA LYS A 596 11.32 34.02 23.48
C LYS A 596 12.71 33.80 24.11
N VAL A 597 13.75 33.65 23.29
CA VAL A 597 15.14 33.40 23.76
C VAL A 597 15.96 34.69 23.84
N ALA A 598 15.97 35.50 22.79
CA ALA A 598 16.82 36.68 22.67
C ALA A 598 16.20 37.92 23.33
N ASP A 599 14.89 38.14 23.15
CA ASP A 599 14.21 39.34 23.63
C ASP A 599 13.65 39.14 25.04
N GLU A 600 12.82 38.10 25.25
CA GLU A 600 12.18 37.83 26.54
C GLU A 600 13.10 37.04 27.51
N ARG A 601 14.10 36.32 26.99
CA ARG A 601 15.01 35.46 27.76
C ARG A 601 14.29 34.43 28.64
N HIS A 602 13.11 33.98 28.20
CA HIS A 602 12.32 32.98 28.90
C HIS A 602 12.98 31.58 28.79
N PHE A 603 13.43 31.24 27.59
CA PHE A 603 14.19 30.01 27.32
C PHE A 603 15.67 30.30 27.16
N SER A 604 16.53 29.37 27.55
CA SER A 604 17.98 29.55 27.49
C SER A 604 18.56 29.42 26.08
N ARG A 605 17.85 28.72 25.18
CA ARG A 605 18.33 28.42 23.82
C ARG A 605 17.17 28.09 22.89
N LEU A 606 17.28 28.52 21.63
CA LEU A 606 16.48 28.06 20.50
C LEU A 606 17.21 26.89 19.83
N LEU A 607 16.61 25.70 19.87
CA LEU A 607 17.11 24.50 19.21
C LEU A 607 16.23 24.20 18.00
N VAL A 608 16.78 24.21 16.79
CA VAL A 608 16.06 23.83 15.57
C VAL A 608 16.64 22.53 15.05
N SER A 609 15.77 21.55 14.86
CA SER A 609 16.16 20.23 14.38
C SER A 609 15.27 19.74 13.27
N ARG A 610 15.86 19.02 12.32
CA ARG A 610 15.18 18.46 11.15
C ARG A 610 15.63 17.01 10.94
N PRO A 611 14.72 16.07 10.62
CA PRO A 611 15.12 14.75 10.17
C PRO A 611 15.65 14.81 8.73
N ILE A 612 16.44 13.81 8.35
CA ILE A 612 17.15 13.80 7.06
C ILE A 612 16.67 12.59 6.26
N PHE A 613 16.03 12.86 5.13
CA PHE A 613 15.51 11.85 4.21
C PHE A 613 15.96 12.17 2.78
N PRO A 614 16.75 11.30 2.13
CA PRO A 614 17.22 11.52 0.76
C PRO A 614 16.06 11.47 -0.24
N MET A 615 15.92 12.52 -1.07
CA MET A 615 14.99 12.53 -2.20
C MET A 615 15.66 11.91 -3.44
N GLY A 616 15.22 10.70 -3.84
CA GLY A 616 15.69 10.01 -5.03
C GLY A 616 16.76 8.94 -4.77
N ARG A 617 17.67 8.71 -5.74
CA ARG A 617 18.79 7.77 -5.55
C ARG A 617 19.79 8.36 -4.57
N ASP A 618 20.15 7.58 -3.55
CA ASP A 618 21.17 7.93 -2.56
C ASP A 618 22.44 8.40 -3.29
N LEU A 619 22.80 9.68 -3.15
CA LEU A 619 23.88 10.34 -3.91
C LEU A 619 25.28 9.84 -3.52
N GLY A 620 25.37 8.84 -2.65
CA GLY A 620 26.62 8.38 -2.05
C GLY A 620 27.13 9.36 -0.99
N PHE A 621 28.35 9.11 -0.50
CA PHE A 621 28.96 9.95 0.53
C PHE A 621 29.47 11.27 -0.08
N LEU A 622 28.88 12.39 0.34
CA LEU A 622 29.47 13.71 0.11
C LEU A 622 30.87 13.75 0.78
N PRO A 623 31.94 14.16 0.07
CA PRO A 623 33.24 14.43 0.70
C PRO A 623 33.14 15.70 1.55
N GLY A 624 33.89 15.76 2.67
CA GLY A 624 33.84 16.89 3.60
C GLY A 624 33.61 16.48 5.05
N ASP A 625 33.59 17.46 5.95
CA ASP A 625 33.24 17.24 7.34
C ASP A 625 31.72 17.02 7.52
N LEU A 626 31.31 16.62 8.72
CA LEU A 626 29.90 16.35 9.01
C LEU A 626 29.01 17.58 8.76
N GLN A 627 29.48 18.80 9.05
CA GLN A 627 28.70 20.02 8.86
C GLN A 627 28.50 20.30 7.36
N GLU A 628 29.53 20.15 6.54
CA GLU A 628 29.48 20.33 5.09
C GLU A 628 28.48 19.36 4.44
N LYS A 629 28.39 18.13 4.93
CA LYS A 629 27.44 17.12 4.42
C LYS A 629 25.99 17.43 4.80
N LEU A 630 25.78 18.09 5.93
CA LEU A 630 24.46 18.38 6.48
C LEU A 630 23.96 19.77 6.10
N ALA A 631 24.85 20.67 5.68
CA ALA A 631 24.52 22.04 5.32
C ALA A 631 23.37 22.16 4.32
N PRO A 632 23.30 21.36 3.22
CA PRO A 632 22.18 21.47 2.28
C PRO A 632 20.80 21.21 2.91
N TRP A 633 20.74 20.31 3.90
CA TRP A 633 19.50 19.93 4.58
C TRP A 633 19.00 21.00 5.54
N MET A 634 19.92 21.76 6.13
CA MET A 634 19.63 22.82 7.08
C MET A 634 19.47 24.19 6.42
N GLN A 635 19.81 24.32 5.14
CA GLN A 635 19.73 25.57 4.39
C GLN A 635 18.37 26.27 4.47
N PRO A 636 17.21 25.58 4.37
CA PRO A 636 15.91 26.26 4.50
C PRO A 636 15.68 26.95 5.85
N ILE A 637 16.27 26.42 6.92
CA ILE A 637 16.20 27.03 8.26
C ILE A 637 17.10 28.28 8.29
N ILE A 638 18.29 28.20 7.70
CA ILE A 638 19.23 29.33 7.59
C ILE A 638 18.59 30.47 6.77
N ASP A 639 17.92 30.16 5.66
CA ASP A 639 17.24 31.16 4.83
C ASP A 639 16.14 31.90 5.61
N ASN A 640 15.37 31.19 6.46
CA ASN A 640 14.38 31.81 7.35
C ASN A 640 15.03 32.74 8.39
N LEU A 641 16.17 32.33 8.97
CA LEU A 641 16.92 33.14 9.92
C LEU A 641 17.49 34.41 9.28
N ASP A 642 18.06 34.28 8.08
CA ASP A 642 18.57 35.42 7.31
C ASP A 642 17.45 36.40 6.95
N PHE A 643 16.26 35.89 6.63
CA PHE A 643 15.08 36.72 6.39
C PHE A 643 14.64 37.50 7.66
N ILE A 644 14.59 36.82 8.81
CA ILE A 644 14.22 37.43 10.11
C ILE A 644 15.25 38.49 10.55
N LEU A 645 16.54 38.16 10.48
CA LEU A 645 17.63 39.01 10.96
C LEU A 645 18.02 40.11 9.96
N GLY A 646 17.66 39.96 8.68
CA GLY A 646 18.16 40.75 7.55
C GLY A 646 17.14 41.63 6.83
N GLY A 647 16.05 42.04 7.48
CA GLY A 647 14.98 42.84 6.87
C GLY A 647 15.46 44.09 6.11
N ALA A 648 15.36 44.04 4.77
CA ALA A 648 15.17 45.16 3.84
C ALA A 648 16.09 46.39 3.96
N ASN A 649 17.32 46.32 3.40
CA ASN A 649 17.94 47.53 2.84
C ASN A 649 17.37 47.75 1.42
N ASN A 650 16.30 48.55 1.34
CA ASN A 650 15.84 49.16 0.09
C ASN A 650 16.64 50.43 -0.28
N ASN A 651 17.70 50.77 0.47
CA ASN A 651 18.62 51.84 0.12
C ASN A 651 19.99 51.22 -0.19
N GLY A 652 20.44 51.42 -1.43
CA GLY A 652 21.61 50.79 -2.05
C GLY A 652 22.97 51.11 -1.44
N ASP A 653 23.18 50.85 -0.15
CA ASP A 653 24.50 50.80 0.47
C ASP A 653 24.99 49.36 0.69
N ARG A 654 26.31 49.22 0.56
CA ARG A 654 27.10 48.03 0.22
C ARG A 654 26.77 46.73 0.99
N PRO A 655 26.92 45.56 0.35
CA PRO A 655 26.77 44.25 0.99
C PRO A 655 28.07 43.85 1.69
N SER A 656 28.20 44.02 3.00
CA SER A 656 29.40 43.48 3.68
C SER A 656 29.24 42.80 5.03
N ASN A 657 28.06 42.71 5.66
CA ASN A 657 27.94 42.06 7.00
C ASN A 657 26.70 41.14 7.19
N LYS A 658 26.10 40.58 6.12
CA LYS A 658 24.89 39.73 6.27
C LYS A 658 25.14 38.34 6.88
N GLN A 659 26.32 37.76 6.67
CA GLN A 659 26.66 36.41 7.13
C GLN A 659 26.99 36.30 8.63
N GLN A 660 27.19 37.42 9.33
CA GLN A 660 27.64 37.42 10.74
C GLN A 660 26.49 37.28 11.76
N ASN A 661 25.27 37.75 11.45
CA ASN A 661 24.22 37.92 12.49
C ASN A 661 23.70 36.62 13.15
N TYR A 662 23.44 35.54 12.40
CA TYR A 662 23.00 34.29 13.03
C TYR A 662 24.18 33.51 13.62
N GLN A 663 25.37 33.65 13.04
CA GLN A 663 26.60 33.03 13.54
C GLN A 663 26.96 33.62 14.92
N ASP A 664 26.70 34.90 15.14
CA ASP A 664 26.84 35.54 16.44
C ASP A 664 25.89 34.92 17.48
N LEU A 665 24.63 34.65 17.12
CA LEU A 665 23.67 33.98 18.01
C LEU A 665 24.09 32.54 18.34
N MET A 666 24.69 31.82 17.37
CA MET A 666 25.29 30.51 17.62
C MET A 666 26.52 30.61 18.53
N GLY A 667 27.39 31.61 18.31
CA GLY A 667 28.56 31.89 19.13
C GLY A 667 28.22 32.28 20.57
N MET A 668 27.11 33.00 20.75
CA MET A 668 26.52 33.32 22.07
C MET A 668 25.74 32.14 22.68
N ASN A 669 25.65 31.00 21.99
CA ASN A 669 24.96 29.78 22.42
C ASN A 669 23.45 29.95 22.63
N LEU A 670 22.85 30.96 21.99
CA LEU A 670 21.42 31.27 21.99
C LEU A 670 20.66 30.50 20.91
N LEU A 671 21.33 30.11 19.81
CA LEU A 671 20.77 29.36 18.69
C LEU A 671 21.60 28.10 18.42
N GLN A 672 20.93 26.98 18.18
CA GLN A 672 21.56 25.73 17.76
C GLN A 672 20.74 25.07 16.66
N ILE A 673 21.40 24.69 15.57
CA ILE A 673 20.79 24.04 14.41
C ILE A 673 21.49 22.70 14.21
N GLU A 674 20.76 21.59 14.31
CA GLU A 674 21.35 20.25 14.21
C GLU A 674 20.37 19.20 13.67
N PRO A 675 20.86 18.11 13.06
CA PRO A 675 20.03 16.98 12.72
C PRO A 675 19.36 16.34 13.95
N LEU A 676 18.15 15.84 13.74
CA LEU A 676 17.35 15.23 14.80
C LEU A 676 18.02 14.00 15.45
N THR A 677 18.91 13.31 14.73
CA THR A 677 19.63 12.13 15.22
C THR A 677 20.50 12.41 16.46
N TYR A 678 20.98 13.66 16.64
CA TYR A 678 21.83 14.06 17.76
C TYR A 678 21.10 14.30 19.08
N ILE A 679 19.76 14.27 19.06
CA ILE A 679 18.94 14.49 20.25
C ILE A 679 18.81 13.21 21.08
N ARG A 680 19.19 12.06 20.51
CA ARG A 680 19.02 10.77 21.17
C ARG A 680 19.99 10.60 22.34
N GLY A 681 19.46 10.57 23.56
CA GLY A 681 20.22 10.24 24.77
C GLY A 681 20.58 11.42 25.67
N ARG A 682 20.05 12.63 25.41
CA ARG A 682 20.20 13.80 26.27
C ARG A 682 18.85 14.31 26.78
N SER A 683 18.85 14.97 27.93
CA SER A 683 17.71 15.76 28.43
C SER A 683 17.81 17.19 27.91
N ILE A 684 16.67 17.79 27.55
CA ILE A 684 16.61 19.13 26.97
C ILE A 684 15.77 20.02 27.89
N PRO A 685 16.33 20.58 28.98
CA PRO A 685 15.60 21.48 29.88
C PRO A 685 15.68 22.94 29.43
N ARG A 686 14.62 23.71 29.69
CA ARG A 686 14.55 25.17 29.48
C ARG A 686 14.84 25.65 28.04
N GLN A 687 14.53 24.85 27.03
CA GLN A 687 14.76 25.23 25.62
C GLN A 687 13.45 25.48 24.86
N PHE A 688 13.53 26.34 23.86
CA PHE A 688 12.51 26.44 22.82
C PHE A 688 12.98 25.56 21.66
N MET A 689 12.35 24.40 21.48
CA MET A 689 12.77 23.41 20.51
C MET A 689 11.80 23.34 19.33
N ILE A 690 12.32 23.42 18.11
CA ILE A 690 11.56 23.27 16.88
C ILE A 690 12.01 21.97 16.21
N VAL A 691 11.05 21.11 15.87
CA VAL A 691 11.24 19.94 15.02
C VAL A 691 10.53 20.21 13.71
N ASP A 692 11.31 20.54 12.69
CA ASP A 692 10.82 20.80 11.34
C ASP A 692 10.72 19.51 10.53
N GLU A 693 9.80 19.45 9.57
CA GLU A 693 9.44 18.24 8.82
C GLU A 693 9.05 17.03 9.69
N ALA A 694 8.30 17.28 10.76
CA ALA A 694 7.92 16.26 11.73
C ALA A 694 7.01 15.16 11.14
N GLN A 695 6.34 15.40 10.01
CA GLN A 695 5.54 14.38 9.31
C GLN A 695 6.37 13.21 8.81
N ASN A 696 7.68 13.38 8.67
CA ASN A 696 8.55 12.28 8.25
C ASN A 696 8.94 11.34 9.40
N LEU A 697 8.47 11.60 10.62
CA LEU A 697 8.77 10.81 11.80
C LEU A 697 7.69 9.76 12.06
N THR A 698 8.08 8.63 12.62
CA THR A 698 7.14 7.64 13.17
C THR A 698 6.56 8.10 14.51
N PRO A 699 5.39 7.59 14.95
CA PRO A 699 4.86 7.86 16.29
C PRO A 699 5.85 7.53 17.41
N HIS A 700 6.65 6.47 17.23
CA HIS A 700 7.70 6.10 18.16
C HIS A 700 8.77 7.19 18.27
N GLU A 701 9.26 7.71 17.15
CA GLU A 701 10.31 8.73 17.12
C GLU A 701 9.83 10.02 17.77
N ILE A 702 8.61 10.48 17.46
CA ILE A 702 8.05 11.66 18.12
C ILE A 702 7.91 11.43 19.62
N LYS A 703 7.37 10.29 20.06
CA LYS A 703 7.34 9.94 21.50
C LYS A 703 8.73 10.01 22.13
N THR A 704 9.75 9.55 21.42
CA THR A 704 11.15 9.54 21.90
C THR A 704 11.72 10.96 22.01
N ILE A 705 11.24 11.90 21.20
CA ILE A 705 11.61 13.32 21.27
C ILE A 705 10.87 14.02 22.40
N LEU A 706 9.54 13.88 22.45
CA LEU A 706 8.70 14.53 23.46
C LEU A 706 9.09 14.11 24.89
N THR A 707 9.44 12.85 25.09
CA THR A 707 9.90 12.33 26.39
C THR A 707 11.29 12.83 26.83
N ARG A 708 12.00 13.59 25.98
CA ARG A 708 13.26 14.27 26.33
C ARG A 708 13.10 15.74 26.69
N ALA A 709 11.89 16.29 26.51
CA ALA A 709 11.55 17.61 27.00
C ALA A 709 11.77 17.63 28.52
N GLY A 710 12.81 18.34 28.96
CA GLY A 710 13.02 18.61 30.37
C GLY A 710 12.07 19.71 30.85
N GLU A 711 12.11 19.99 32.15
CA GLU A 711 11.32 21.06 32.74
C GLU A 711 11.58 22.42 32.07
N GLY A 712 10.51 23.18 31.86
CA GLY A 712 10.55 24.50 31.23
C GLY A 712 10.86 24.49 29.73
N THR A 713 10.75 23.35 29.05
CA THR A 713 10.95 23.25 27.60
C THR A 713 9.63 23.35 26.86
N LYS A 714 9.63 24.11 25.76
CA LYS A 714 8.55 24.15 24.78
C LYS A 714 9.01 23.44 23.51
N ILE A 715 8.18 22.54 22.97
CA ILE A 715 8.42 21.85 21.70
C ILE A 715 7.40 22.33 20.67
N VAL A 716 7.89 22.69 19.50
CA VAL A 716 7.09 23.05 18.32
C VAL A 716 7.37 22.04 17.22
N LEU A 717 6.34 21.33 16.76
CA LEU A 717 6.42 20.42 15.63
C LEU A 717 5.83 21.12 14.40
N THR A 718 6.59 21.22 13.33
CA THR A 718 6.14 21.80 12.05
C THR A 718 6.22 20.77 10.94
N GLY A 719 5.25 20.77 10.03
CA GLY A 719 5.26 19.84 8.90
C GLY A 719 4.11 20.01 7.93
N ASP A 720 4.20 19.32 6.80
CA ASP A 720 3.14 19.22 5.79
C ASP A 720 2.76 17.76 5.62
N ALA A 721 1.60 17.37 6.15
CA ALA A 721 1.16 15.97 6.14
C ALA A 721 0.89 15.41 4.73
N TYR A 722 0.79 16.27 3.70
CA TYR A 722 0.68 15.84 2.31
C TYR A 722 2.04 15.65 1.62
N GLN A 723 3.13 16.15 2.22
CA GLN A 723 4.48 16.05 1.69
C GLN A 723 5.32 15.14 2.60
N ILE A 724 5.27 13.83 2.35
CA ILE A 724 6.00 12.83 3.12
C ILE A 724 7.11 12.21 2.27
N ASP A 725 8.33 12.33 2.77
CA ASP A 725 9.56 11.86 2.15
C ASP A 725 9.96 10.47 2.68
N ASN A 726 9.51 10.14 3.89
CA ASN A 726 9.80 8.85 4.52
C ASN A 726 8.91 7.73 3.93
N PRO A 727 9.48 6.69 3.29
CA PRO A 727 8.71 5.62 2.65
C PRO A 727 8.00 4.67 3.63
N TYR A 728 8.23 4.82 4.94
CA TYR A 728 7.71 3.94 5.99
C TYR A 728 6.50 4.52 6.74
N VAL A 729 6.08 5.75 6.42
CA VAL A 729 4.91 6.40 7.02
C VAL A 729 4.06 7.04 5.93
N ASP A 730 2.77 7.21 6.21
CA ASP A 730 1.82 7.90 5.34
C ASP A 730 1.06 9.00 6.09
N ALA A 731 0.16 9.70 5.41
CA ALA A 731 -0.60 10.82 5.97
C ALA A 731 -1.42 10.44 7.23
N SER A 732 -1.86 9.18 7.31
CA SER A 732 -2.68 8.63 8.39
C SER A 732 -1.88 7.99 9.54
N SER A 733 -0.60 7.67 9.32
CA SER A 733 0.23 6.87 10.23
C SER A 733 1.51 7.57 10.70
N ASN A 734 1.78 8.79 10.23
CA ASN A 734 2.95 9.54 10.67
C ASN A 734 2.80 10.10 12.09
N GLY A 735 3.94 10.40 12.70
CA GLY A 735 4.04 10.86 14.07
C GLY A 735 3.41 12.22 14.31
N LEU A 736 3.40 13.12 13.31
CA LEU A 736 2.81 14.45 13.44
C LEU A 736 1.29 14.36 13.57
N THR A 737 0.63 13.65 12.65
CA THR A 737 -0.82 13.36 12.71
C THR A 737 -1.19 12.64 14.00
N TYR A 738 -0.38 11.66 14.41
CA TYR A 738 -0.58 10.91 15.65
C TYR A 738 -0.57 11.82 16.90
N VAL A 739 0.36 12.79 16.96
CA VAL A 739 0.43 13.73 18.09
C VAL A 739 -0.76 14.66 18.12
N VAL A 740 -1.18 15.21 16.98
CA VAL A 740 -2.36 16.08 16.89
C VAL A 740 -3.56 15.38 17.52
N GLU A 741 -3.84 14.15 17.11
CA GLU A 741 -4.99 13.40 17.60
C GLU A 741 -4.90 12.99 19.07
N LYS A 742 -3.71 12.61 19.56
CA LYS A 742 -3.55 12.18 20.95
C LYS A 742 -3.49 13.34 21.94
N PHE A 743 -3.07 14.53 21.50
CA PHE A 743 -2.90 15.71 22.37
C PHE A 743 -4.01 16.75 22.24
N LYS A 744 -5.01 16.58 21.35
CA LYS A 744 -6.11 17.56 21.19
C LYS A 744 -6.93 17.81 22.47
N ASN A 745 -6.94 16.88 23.41
CA ASN A 745 -7.64 17.01 24.70
C ASN A 745 -6.73 17.52 25.84
N GLU A 746 -5.44 17.76 25.57
CA GLU A 746 -4.47 18.12 26.59
C GLU A 746 -4.25 19.63 26.64
N ALA A 747 -4.49 20.26 27.80
CA ALA A 747 -4.39 21.71 27.96
C ALA A 747 -2.96 22.28 27.78
N ILE A 748 -1.94 21.43 27.91
CA ILE A 748 -0.53 21.80 27.66
C ILE A 748 -0.16 21.79 26.18
N ALA A 749 -1.08 21.38 25.30
CA ALA A 749 -0.85 21.27 23.86
C ALA A 749 -1.80 22.17 23.06
N GLY A 750 -1.32 22.66 21.92
CA GLY A 750 -2.11 23.43 20.96
C GLY A 750 -1.80 23.00 19.54
N HIS A 751 -2.82 23.01 18.68
CA HIS A 751 -2.70 22.64 17.28
C HIS A 751 -3.31 23.73 16.40
N ILE A 752 -2.71 23.98 15.24
CA ILE A 752 -3.32 24.76 14.17
C ILE A 752 -2.93 24.19 12.80
N THR A 753 -3.92 24.08 11.92
CA THR A 753 -3.72 23.81 10.49
C THR A 753 -3.73 25.13 9.71
N LEU A 754 -2.68 25.36 8.93
CA LEU A 754 -2.51 26.53 8.05
C LEU A 754 -2.83 26.11 6.60
N GLU A 755 -3.92 26.61 6.05
CA GLU A 755 -4.43 26.21 4.73
C GLU A 755 -3.96 27.15 3.62
N ARG A 756 -3.86 28.46 3.90
CA ARG A 756 -3.53 29.47 2.88
C ARG A 756 -2.03 29.76 2.77
N GLY A 757 -1.50 29.60 1.56
CA GLY A 757 -0.09 29.88 1.25
C GLY A 757 0.16 31.36 0.98
N GLU A 758 1.09 31.98 1.68
CA GLU A 758 1.36 33.43 1.61
C GLU A 758 2.68 33.76 0.88
N ARG A 759 3.29 32.75 0.23
CA ARG A 759 4.62 32.86 -0.38
C ARG A 759 4.60 33.58 -1.72
N SER A 760 3.67 33.23 -2.62
CA SER A 760 3.35 33.95 -3.85
C SER A 760 2.05 33.40 -4.46
N PRO A 761 1.34 34.16 -5.31
CA PRO A 761 0.17 33.65 -6.02
C PRO A 761 0.45 32.40 -6.87
N LEU A 762 1.68 32.30 -7.42
CA LEU A 762 2.11 31.11 -8.16
C LEU A 762 2.27 29.90 -7.23
N ALA A 763 2.93 30.06 -6.08
CA ALA A 763 3.14 28.97 -5.14
C ALA A 763 1.81 28.47 -4.53
N GLU A 764 0.90 29.39 -4.23
CA GLU A 764 -0.44 29.06 -3.74
C GLU A 764 -1.26 28.32 -4.80
N LEU A 765 -1.26 28.81 -6.04
CA LEU A 765 -1.94 28.14 -7.15
C LEU A 765 -1.34 26.76 -7.41
N SER A 766 -0.01 26.62 -7.41
CA SER A 766 0.68 25.33 -7.58
C SER A 766 0.33 24.35 -6.47
N ALA A 767 0.31 24.76 -5.20
CA ALA A 767 -0.04 23.89 -4.07
C ALA A 767 -1.52 23.48 -4.03
N ASN A 768 -2.37 24.16 -4.81
CA ASN A 768 -3.80 23.82 -4.93
C ASN A 768 -4.10 23.02 -6.20
N LEU A 769 -3.32 23.16 -7.28
CA LEU A 769 -3.55 22.50 -8.56
C LEU A 769 -2.72 21.22 -8.78
N LEU A 770 -1.53 21.12 -8.16
CA LEU A 770 -0.58 20.00 -8.29
C LEU A 770 -0.55 19.20 -7.00
#